data_AF-A0A1H6FMU7-F1
#
_entry.id   AF-A0A1H6FMU7-F1
#
_cell.length_a   1.000
_cell.length_b   1.000
_cell.length_c   1.000
_cell.angle_alpha   90.00
_cell.angle_beta   90.00
_cell.angle_gamma   90.00
#
_symmetry.space_group_name_H-M   'P 1'
#
loop_
_entity.id
_entity.type
_entity.pdbx_description
1 polymer ?
#
loop_
_entity_poly.entity_id
_entity_poly.type
_entity_poly.pdbx_seq_one_letter_code
_entity_poly.pdbx_strand_id
1 'polypeptide(L)'
;MTGNDRPSPEAFLRQAAQEGRGRLKVFLGAAPGVGKTWEMLTDGRHRREAGVDVVIGVVETHGRRETEALVEGHEIIARRQVEHQGHSLGEMDIDAILERRPQLVLVDELAHTNAPGSRHPKRYQDVEELLGAGIDVYSTINIQHVESLNDVVASFTRVRVRETVPDSILENAEIEVVDIPPDELIERLRDGKVYIPQEATRALTHFFSKSNLTALRELALRRAAQAVDAQMLDHVRSHALAGSFAVGERIVVAVSELPVAAELVRAGKRLADALKAPWSAVYIETRRSQGMTDDDRRQLADTLALASRLGASTATVPAASVVEGLRAFAADARATQIVIGKSARPWWFEMRHGSVVDQLVRTIDDVAVHVLPGEPDAKAVPRSATAVPGRWGKASDYLLALAMVALMTALGRMLLEAIDLGNISLLYLVPVMFAAATFGVRAGLFAGLASSLAYNFFFLPPTGTLTVNNPENVVSILVLLGVAVVTSQFAARVRAQADLAQSSARQNAALASFSRQLTAAPDQDTLMQAICAEVGRLLDVRTVLLLPSADGPTLRAAVPPEDRLEQIERAAAQWAMDHALPAGRGSATLTASDWLFHPLRTTRGVLGVLGLTRDDAREPVRSDQVPLLMSLLDQASIALDRMELEEVSLHARQVGERDRLRSALLSSVSHDLRTPLTTILSAAQEMRRHPSPEMAETIETEALRLNRFVSNLLDMVRVEAGALPMKVEATDLFDAAASAAHDTRASLSGHEVKVDISPNIPLVRVDPVLLHHCLINLLDNAGRYADADTPITIRARRAADAIFMSIIDEGPGIAPGNEKRVFETFTRLEGSDRVKHGTGLGLAIVKGFAEAMGLSVEASNNEDPRGACFTIRIPEALIITHLTDKDIP
;
A
#
# COMPACT_ATOMS: atom_id res chain seq x y z
N MET A 1 32.78 24.01 3.20
CA MET A 1 31.67 23.03 3.18
C MET A 1 32.26 21.66 2.88
N THR A 2 32.35 20.82 3.92
CA THR A 2 32.73 19.41 3.82
C THR A 2 31.66 18.65 3.03
N GLY A 3 32.03 17.61 2.29
CA GLY A 3 31.16 16.92 1.33
C GLY A 3 29.88 16.24 1.87
N ASN A 4 29.55 16.38 3.16
CA ASN A 4 28.37 15.81 3.82
C ASN A 4 27.14 16.75 3.89
N ASP A 5 27.24 18.01 3.48
CA ASP A 5 26.12 18.98 3.50
C ASP A 5 25.38 19.11 2.15
N ARG A 6 25.53 18.15 1.23
CA ARG A 6 24.84 18.24 -0.07
C ARG A 6 23.38 17.80 0.07
N PRO A 7 22.38 18.66 -0.29
CA PRO A 7 20.99 18.25 -0.36
C PRO A 7 20.81 17.08 -1.32
N SER A 8 19.84 16.20 -1.04
CA SER A 8 19.60 15.05 -1.92
C SER A 8 19.18 15.51 -3.33
N PRO A 9 19.65 14.87 -4.41
CA PRO A 9 19.23 15.18 -5.78
C PRO A 9 17.70 15.14 -5.96
N GLU A 10 17.02 14.25 -5.24
CA GLU A 10 15.56 14.14 -5.21
C GLU A 10 14.86 15.34 -4.57
N ALA A 11 15.49 16.00 -3.58
CA ALA A 11 14.95 17.22 -2.97
C ALA A 11 15.02 18.39 -3.96
N PHE A 12 16.12 18.52 -4.71
CA PHE A 12 16.24 19.53 -5.77
C PHE A 12 15.27 19.29 -6.93
N LEU A 13 15.06 18.04 -7.34
CA LEU A 13 14.08 17.70 -8.37
C LEU A 13 12.64 18.04 -7.93
N ARG A 14 12.29 17.78 -6.67
CA ARG A 14 10.99 18.18 -6.10
C ARG A 14 10.84 19.70 -5.98
N GLN A 15 11.88 20.41 -5.56
CA GLN A 15 11.88 21.86 -5.51
C GLN A 15 11.75 22.48 -6.91
N ALA A 16 12.48 21.98 -7.90
CA ALA A 16 12.35 22.41 -9.29
C ALA A 16 10.96 22.09 -9.89
N ALA A 17 10.32 21.00 -9.45
CA ALA A 17 8.95 20.68 -9.84
C ALA A 17 7.89 21.60 -9.17
N GLN A 18 8.25 22.25 -8.05
CA GLN A 18 7.42 23.24 -7.37
C GLN A 18 7.68 24.68 -7.85
N GLU A 19 8.83 24.96 -8.47
CA GLU A 19 9.15 26.25 -9.10
C GLU A 19 8.23 26.50 -10.30
N GLY A 20 7.24 27.40 -10.12
CA GLY A 20 6.27 27.78 -11.15
C GLY A 20 4.87 27.20 -10.97
N ARG A 21 4.65 26.32 -9.99
CA ARG A 21 3.32 25.82 -9.60
C ARG A 21 2.67 26.80 -8.61
N GLY A 22 1.36 27.03 -8.76
CA GLY A 22 0.56 27.81 -7.80
C GLY A 22 0.43 27.11 -6.45
N ARG A 23 0.04 27.87 -5.42
CA ARG A 23 -0.13 27.41 -4.03
C ARG A 23 -1.59 27.15 -3.71
N LEU A 24 -1.84 26.04 -3.02
CA LEU A 24 -3.16 25.67 -2.54
C LEU A 24 -3.29 26.01 -1.05
N LYS A 25 -4.30 26.82 -0.69
CA LYS A 25 -4.73 27.02 0.70
C LYS A 25 -6.10 26.39 0.91
N VAL A 26 -6.25 25.59 1.95
CA VAL A 26 -7.48 24.85 2.25
C VAL A 26 -8.01 25.25 3.61
N PHE A 27 -9.25 25.75 3.62
CA PHE A 27 -10.02 26.01 4.82
C PHE A 27 -10.72 24.72 5.26
N LEU A 28 -10.13 24.04 6.24
CA LEU A 28 -10.57 22.75 6.76
C LEU A 28 -11.52 22.96 7.94
N GLY A 29 -12.72 22.38 7.85
CA GLY A 29 -13.71 22.42 8.93
C GLY A 29 -14.10 21.04 9.44
N ALA A 30 -14.46 20.96 10.72
CA ALA A 30 -14.94 19.72 11.34
C ALA A 30 -16.30 19.27 10.79
N ALA A 31 -17.16 20.22 10.40
CA ALA A 31 -18.52 19.93 9.95
C ALA A 31 -19.05 21.05 9.02
N PRO A 32 -20.16 20.80 8.28
CA PRO A 32 -20.89 21.86 7.60
C PRO A 32 -21.38 22.92 8.59
N GLY A 33 -21.36 24.19 8.19
CA GLY A 33 -21.84 25.30 9.01
C GLY A 33 -20.80 26.00 9.89
N VAL A 34 -19.57 25.48 10.00
CA VAL A 34 -18.49 26.11 10.80
C VAL A 34 -17.92 27.41 10.21
N GLY A 35 -18.34 27.81 9.01
CA GLY A 35 -17.93 29.10 8.42
C GLY A 35 -16.82 29.05 7.36
N LYS A 36 -16.38 27.88 6.91
CA LYS A 36 -15.29 27.75 5.89
C LYS A 36 -15.41 28.69 4.69
N THR A 37 -16.57 28.72 4.03
CA THR A 37 -16.81 29.59 2.86
C THR A 37 -16.75 31.07 3.23
N TRP A 38 -17.23 31.43 4.42
CA TRP A 38 -17.17 32.80 4.93
C TRP A 38 -15.72 33.22 5.20
N GLU A 39 -14.91 32.35 5.79
CA GLU A 39 -13.49 32.60 6.05
C GLU A 39 -12.71 32.73 4.73
N MET A 40 -12.94 31.80 3.78
CA MET A 40 -12.32 31.83 2.45
C MET A 40 -12.62 33.14 1.70
N LEU A 41 -13.87 33.60 1.72
CA LEU A 41 -14.25 34.86 1.08
C LEU A 41 -13.69 36.09 1.81
N THR A 42 -13.63 36.05 3.14
CA THR A 42 -13.04 37.12 3.96
C THR A 42 -11.54 37.27 3.67
N ASP A 43 -10.79 36.16 3.65
CA ASP A 43 -9.36 36.17 3.30
C ASP A 43 -9.15 36.58 1.83
N GLY A 44 -9.99 36.08 0.92
CA GLY A 44 -9.99 36.50 -0.49
C GLY A 44 -10.22 38.00 -0.69
N ARG A 45 -11.12 38.60 0.11
CA ARG A 45 -11.35 40.05 0.13
C ARG A 45 -10.12 40.81 0.63
N HIS A 46 -9.52 40.37 1.74
CA HIS A 46 -8.29 40.98 2.25
C HIS A 46 -7.14 40.92 1.25
N ARG A 47 -6.97 39.78 0.53
CA ARG A 47 -5.97 39.65 -0.54
C ARG A 47 -6.20 40.64 -1.68
N ARG A 48 -7.46 40.81 -2.08
CA ARG A 48 -7.83 41.79 -3.11
C ARG A 48 -7.57 43.23 -2.67
N GLU A 49 -7.92 43.57 -1.43
CA GLU A 49 -7.62 44.89 -0.83
C GLU A 49 -6.11 45.15 -0.72
N ALA A 50 -5.32 44.10 -0.54
CA ALA A 50 -3.86 44.13 -0.60
C ALA A 50 -3.30 44.20 -2.04
N GLY A 51 -4.15 44.25 -3.07
CA GLY A 51 -3.76 44.43 -4.47
C GLY A 51 -3.52 43.15 -5.26
N VAL A 52 -3.87 41.96 -4.73
CA VAL A 52 -3.79 40.69 -5.46
C VAL A 52 -4.97 40.58 -6.45
N ASP A 53 -4.72 40.07 -7.67
CA ASP A 53 -5.78 39.78 -8.65
C ASP A 53 -6.57 38.52 -8.22
N VAL A 54 -7.72 38.73 -7.57
CA VAL A 54 -8.57 37.66 -6.99
C VAL A 54 -9.88 37.52 -7.75
N VAL A 55 -10.16 36.31 -8.22
CA VAL A 55 -11.41 35.96 -8.93
C VAL A 55 -12.14 34.83 -8.21
N ILE A 56 -13.47 34.84 -8.23
CA ILE A 56 -14.29 33.71 -7.76
C ILE A 56 -14.55 32.77 -8.95
N GLY A 57 -14.05 31.54 -8.85
CA GLY A 57 -14.32 30.49 -9.83
C GLY A 57 -15.66 29.80 -9.55
N VAL A 58 -15.91 29.43 -8.29
CA VAL A 58 -17.19 28.89 -7.83
C VAL A 58 -17.36 29.12 -6.34
N VAL A 59 -18.56 29.50 -5.91
CA VAL A 59 -18.92 29.68 -4.50
C VAL A 59 -20.35 29.23 -4.25
N GLU A 60 -20.57 28.48 -3.17
CA GLU A 60 -21.88 27.97 -2.80
C GLU A 60 -22.40 28.64 -1.51
N THR A 61 -23.11 29.76 -1.67
CA THR A 61 -23.61 30.54 -0.51
C THR A 61 -24.76 29.84 0.22
N HIS A 62 -25.50 28.95 -0.44
CA HIS A 62 -26.66 28.24 0.09
C HIS A 62 -27.74 29.19 0.67
N GLY A 63 -27.93 30.37 0.08
CA GLY A 63 -28.95 31.35 0.50
C GLY A 63 -28.60 32.16 1.75
N ARG A 64 -27.32 32.15 2.19
CA ARG A 64 -26.86 32.88 3.38
C ARG A 64 -26.56 34.34 3.04
N ARG A 65 -27.45 35.25 3.42
CA ARG A 65 -27.32 36.71 3.16
C ARG A 65 -25.98 37.31 3.60
N GLU A 66 -25.46 36.90 4.75
CA GLU A 66 -24.16 37.39 5.26
C GLU A 66 -22.97 36.91 4.39
N THR A 67 -23.04 35.68 3.86
CA THR A 67 -22.01 35.14 2.96
C THR A 67 -22.16 35.70 1.54
N GLU A 68 -23.39 35.94 1.08
CA GLU A 68 -23.68 36.59 -0.21
C GLU A 68 -23.13 38.02 -0.26
N ALA A 69 -23.25 38.78 0.83
CA ALA A 69 -22.64 40.11 0.94
C ALA A 69 -21.10 40.09 0.85
N LEU A 70 -20.47 38.94 1.12
CA LEU A 70 -19.02 38.80 0.91
C LEU A 70 -18.64 38.63 -0.56
N VAL A 71 -19.53 38.07 -1.37
CA VAL A 71 -19.36 37.89 -2.82
C VAL A 71 -19.47 39.22 -3.56
N GLU A 72 -20.28 40.16 -3.05
CA GLU A 72 -20.44 41.49 -3.64
C GLU A 72 -19.09 42.21 -3.79
N GLY A 73 -18.82 42.65 -5.02
CA GLY A 73 -17.60 43.36 -5.38
C GLY A 73 -16.47 42.49 -5.91
N HIS A 74 -16.53 41.15 -5.84
CA HIS A 74 -15.57 40.27 -6.51
C HIS A 74 -15.87 40.09 -8.00
N GLU A 75 -14.83 39.93 -8.82
CA GLU A 75 -14.96 39.41 -10.18
C GLU A 75 -15.35 37.91 -10.08
N ILE A 76 -16.38 37.49 -10.79
CA ILE A 76 -16.90 36.12 -10.75
C ILE A 76 -16.91 35.56 -12.18
N ILE A 77 -16.26 34.41 -12.38
CA ILE A 77 -16.37 33.69 -13.65
C ILE A 77 -17.76 33.08 -13.76
N ALA A 78 -18.43 33.33 -14.89
CA ALA A 78 -19.75 32.77 -15.13
C ALA A 78 -19.68 31.24 -15.16
N ARG A 79 -20.57 30.58 -14.41
CA ARG A 79 -20.65 29.12 -14.36
C ARG A 79 -21.04 28.55 -15.71
N ARG A 80 -20.39 27.46 -16.11
CA ARG A 80 -20.75 26.71 -17.31
C ARG A 80 -22.00 25.89 -17.03
N GLN A 81 -23.02 26.05 -17.87
CA GLN A 81 -24.23 25.24 -17.79
C GLN A 81 -24.02 23.92 -18.52
N VAL A 82 -24.19 22.80 -17.82
CA VAL A 82 -24.11 21.45 -18.36
C VAL A 82 -25.50 20.83 -18.32
N GLU A 83 -26.04 20.47 -19.47
CA GLU A 83 -27.31 19.75 -19.54
C GLU A 83 -27.10 18.27 -19.19
N HIS A 84 -27.78 17.82 -18.14
CA HIS A 84 -27.76 16.42 -17.75
C HIS A 84 -29.18 15.97 -17.38
N GLN A 85 -29.69 14.94 -18.07
CA GLN A 85 -31.02 14.35 -17.82
C GLN A 85 -32.17 15.38 -17.77
N GLY A 86 -32.13 16.42 -18.60
CA GLY A 86 -33.18 17.46 -18.66
C GLY A 86 -33.09 18.53 -17.56
N HIS A 87 -32.06 18.49 -16.71
CA HIS A 87 -31.73 19.55 -15.76
C HIS A 87 -30.44 20.26 -16.17
N SER A 88 -30.42 21.59 -16.05
CA SER A 88 -29.23 22.41 -16.28
C SER A 88 -28.46 22.53 -14.96
N LEU A 89 -27.23 21.99 -14.91
CA LEU A 89 -26.34 22.04 -13.76
C LEU A 89 -25.27 23.10 -14.01
N GLY A 90 -25.13 24.06 -13.09
CA GLY A 90 -24.09 25.10 -13.18
C GLY A 90 -22.79 24.67 -12.52
N GLU A 91 -21.75 24.43 -13.31
CA GLU A 91 -20.43 23.97 -12.86
C GLU A 91 -19.35 25.06 -13.04
N MET A 92 -18.22 24.93 -12.33
CA MET A 92 -17.07 25.83 -12.48
C MET A 92 -16.52 25.77 -13.91
N ASP A 93 -16.30 26.93 -14.54
CA ASP A 93 -15.66 27.02 -15.85
C ASP A 93 -14.14 27.14 -15.71
N ILE A 94 -13.45 25.99 -15.66
CA ILE A 94 -11.99 25.94 -15.56
C ILE A 94 -11.29 26.60 -16.77
N ASP A 95 -11.83 26.44 -17.97
CA ASP A 95 -11.20 26.93 -19.19
C ASP A 95 -11.21 28.47 -19.21
N ALA A 96 -12.30 29.09 -18.77
CA ALA A 96 -12.40 30.53 -18.60
C ALA A 96 -11.44 31.07 -17.53
N ILE A 97 -11.23 30.34 -16.42
CA ILE A 97 -10.26 30.72 -15.38
C ILE A 97 -8.82 30.64 -15.92
N LEU A 98 -8.49 29.57 -16.66
CA LEU A 98 -7.17 29.39 -17.28
C LEU A 98 -6.88 30.44 -18.35
N GLU A 99 -7.89 30.90 -19.09
CA GLU A 99 -7.76 32.00 -20.04
C GLU A 99 -7.58 33.35 -19.34
N ARG A 100 -8.32 33.60 -18.26
CA ARG A 100 -8.25 34.85 -17.47
C ARG A 100 -6.94 35.01 -16.69
N ARG A 101 -6.32 33.87 -16.29
CA ARG A 101 -5.06 33.81 -15.51
C ARG A 101 -5.00 34.75 -14.31
N PRO A 102 -5.94 34.66 -13.35
CA PRO A 102 -5.84 35.43 -12.11
C PRO A 102 -4.61 35.00 -11.28
N GLN A 103 -4.19 35.84 -10.35
CA GLN A 103 -3.15 35.45 -9.37
C GLN A 103 -3.72 34.46 -8.35
N LEU A 104 -4.97 34.67 -7.92
CA LEU A 104 -5.68 33.84 -6.96
C LEU A 104 -7.10 33.56 -7.42
N VAL A 105 -7.54 32.30 -7.34
CA VAL A 105 -8.94 31.91 -7.56
C VAL A 105 -9.55 31.27 -6.32
N LEU A 106 -10.78 31.68 -5.98
CA LEU A 106 -11.57 31.10 -4.88
C LEU A 106 -12.47 30.00 -5.44
N VAL A 107 -12.33 28.77 -4.92
CA VAL A 107 -13.01 27.56 -5.39
C VAL A 107 -13.63 26.83 -4.21
N ASP A 108 -14.93 26.99 -4.00
CA ASP A 108 -15.63 26.33 -2.89
C ASP A 108 -15.86 24.82 -3.13
N GLU A 109 -16.01 24.06 -2.04
CA GLU A 109 -16.31 22.62 -2.04
C GLU A 109 -15.33 21.73 -2.85
N LEU A 110 -14.09 21.62 -2.38
CA LEU A 110 -13.01 20.86 -3.04
C LEU A 110 -13.38 19.39 -3.39
N ALA A 111 -14.25 18.78 -2.56
CA ALA A 111 -14.65 17.38 -2.68
C ALA A 111 -15.73 17.11 -3.73
N HIS A 112 -16.33 18.18 -4.29
CA HIS A 112 -17.47 18.10 -5.21
C HIS A 112 -17.20 17.20 -6.41
N THR A 113 -18.23 16.47 -6.81
CA THR A 113 -18.22 15.67 -8.03
C THR A 113 -18.76 16.50 -9.18
N ASN A 114 -17.92 16.78 -10.18
CA ASN A 114 -18.32 17.61 -11.31
C ASN A 114 -19.42 16.92 -12.15
N ALA A 115 -20.24 17.73 -12.82
CA ALA A 115 -21.28 17.23 -13.71
C ALA A 115 -20.71 16.31 -14.81
N PRO A 116 -21.38 15.21 -15.19
CA PRO A 116 -20.95 14.35 -16.29
C PRO A 116 -20.77 15.14 -17.60
N GLY A 117 -19.61 14.98 -18.25
CA GLY A 117 -19.22 15.77 -19.43
C GLY A 117 -18.31 16.98 -19.12
N SER A 118 -18.05 17.26 -17.84
CA SER A 118 -17.01 18.20 -17.41
C SER A 118 -15.60 17.65 -17.71
N ARG A 119 -14.62 18.53 -17.81
CA ARG A 119 -13.22 18.19 -18.17
C ARG A 119 -12.61 17.15 -17.24
N HIS A 120 -12.84 17.29 -15.94
CA HIS A 120 -12.47 16.30 -14.93
C HIS A 120 -13.68 15.82 -14.14
N PRO A 121 -13.68 14.57 -13.63
CA PRO A 121 -14.76 14.05 -12.80
C PRO A 121 -14.81 14.65 -11.39
N LYS A 122 -13.72 15.23 -10.89
CA LYS A 122 -13.63 15.77 -9.51
C LYS A 122 -13.05 17.17 -9.49
N ARG A 123 -13.63 18.05 -8.66
CA ARG A 123 -13.20 19.45 -8.55
C ARG A 123 -11.76 19.62 -8.07
N TYR A 124 -11.26 18.73 -7.21
CA TYR A 124 -9.85 18.77 -6.82
C TYR A 124 -8.88 18.57 -8.00
N GLN A 125 -9.29 17.88 -9.07
CA GLN A 125 -8.48 17.71 -10.27
C GLN A 125 -8.43 18.99 -11.10
N ASP A 126 -9.54 19.74 -11.15
CA ASP A 126 -9.55 21.08 -11.74
C ASP A 126 -8.60 22.02 -10.98
N VAL A 127 -8.64 21.95 -9.64
CA VAL A 127 -7.71 22.70 -8.78
C VAL A 127 -6.26 22.30 -9.05
N GLU A 128 -5.96 21.01 -9.23
CA GLU A 128 -4.60 20.56 -9.58
C GLU A 128 -4.10 21.09 -10.92
N GLU A 129 -4.98 21.24 -11.92
CA GLU A 129 -4.65 21.86 -13.21
C GLU A 129 -4.42 23.38 -13.06
N LEU A 130 -5.28 24.08 -12.31
CA LEU A 130 -5.12 25.51 -12.02
C LEU A 130 -3.77 25.81 -11.34
N LEU A 131 -3.41 25.01 -10.33
CA LEU A 131 -2.10 25.09 -9.67
C LEU A 131 -0.98 24.79 -10.68
N GLY A 132 -1.17 23.82 -11.58
CA GLY A 132 -0.22 23.50 -12.65
C GLY A 132 0.01 24.65 -13.64
N ALA A 133 -0.98 25.52 -13.81
CA ALA A 133 -0.89 26.73 -14.61
C ALA A 133 -0.25 27.93 -13.88
N GLY A 134 0.15 27.76 -12.62
CA GLY A 134 0.76 28.81 -11.80
C GLY A 134 -0.24 29.73 -11.07
N ILE A 135 -1.51 29.35 -10.99
CA ILE A 135 -2.58 30.11 -10.33
C ILE A 135 -2.71 29.63 -8.89
N ASP A 136 -2.69 30.53 -7.90
CA ASP A 136 -2.96 30.17 -6.50
C ASP A 136 -4.45 29.86 -6.31
N VAL A 137 -4.78 28.88 -5.47
CA VAL A 137 -6.17 28.45 -5.25
C VAL A 137 -6.50 28.43 -3.77
N TYR A 138 -7.60 29.07 -3.39
CA TYR A 138 -8.20 28.92 -2.06
C TYR A 138 -9.43 28.04 -2.17
N SER A 139 -9.53 27.04 -1.29
CA SER A 139 -10.65 26.09 -1.33
C SER A 139 -11.13 25.67 0.05
N THR A 140 -12.34 25.10 0.12
CA THR A 140 -12.93 24.63 1.37
C THR A 140 -13.16 23.12 1.35
N ILE A 141 -12.98 22.49 2.51
CA ILE A 141 -13.29 21.07 2.68
C ILE A 141 -13.72 20.78 4.12
N ASN A 142 -14.58 19.79 4.31
CA ASN A 142 -14.80 19.24 5.65
C ASN A 142 -14.02 17.94 5.86
N ILE A 143 -13.69 17.64 7.12
CA ILE A 143 -12.92 16.45 7.48
C ILE A 143 -13.55 15.13 7.02
N GLN A 144 -14.89 15.05 6.90
CA GLN A 144 -15.56 13.83 6.42
C GLN A 144 -15.34 13.52 4.93
N HIS A 145 -14.81 14.48 4.16
CA HIS A 145 -14.49 14.28 2.74
C HIS A 145 -13.05 13.80 2.53
N VAL A 146 -12.24 13.64 3.60
CA VAL A 146 -10.90 13.06 3.47
C VAL A 146 -11.03 11.55 3.30
N GLU A 147 -10.43 11.00 2.25
CA GLU A 147 -10.59 9.60 1.87
C GLU A 147 -10.21 8.62 2.98
N SER A 148 -9.03 8.79 3.59
CA SER A 148 -8.56 7.92 4.69
C SER A 148 -9.43 7.95 5.95
N LEU A 149 -10.23 9.00 6.14
CA LEU A 149 -11.04 9.21 7.34
C LEU A 149 -12.52 8.85 7.13
N ASN A 150 -12.93 8.51 5.91
CA ASN A 150 -14.33 8.27 5.58
C ASN A 150 -14.96 7.15 6.43
N ASP A 151 -14.27 6.00 6.53
CA ASP A 151 -14.75 4.85 7.30
C ASP A 151 -14.77 5.13 8.81
N VAL A 152 -13.76 5.84 9.31
CA VAL A 152 -13.67 6.24 10.71
C VAL A 152 -14.83 7.16 11.06
N VAL A 153 -15.09 8.17 10.23
CA VAL A 153 -16.20 9.12 10.42
C VAL A 153 -17.55 8.42 10.31
N ALA A 154 -17.72 7.52 9.33
CA ALA A 154 -18.96 6.78 9.15
C ALA A 154 -19.29 5.88 10.35
N SER A 155 -18.27 5.35 11.05
CA SER A 155 -18.45 4.45 12.21
C SER A 155 -19.25 5.08 13.36
N PHE A 156 -19.10 6.39 13.59
CA PHE A 156 -19.78 7.10 14.67
C PHE A 156 -20.86 8.09 14.20
N THR A 157 -20.76 8.62 12.98
CA THR A 157 -21.80 9.49 12.40
C THR A 157 -22.94 8.72 11.73
N ARG A 158 -22.72 7.45 11.35
CA ARG A 158 -23.63 6.59 10.57
C ARG A 158 -23.98 7.12 9.18
N VAL A 159 -23.27 8.14 8.69
CA VAL A 159 -23.44 8.74 7.37
C VAL A 159 -22.19 8.47 6.56
N ARG A 160 -22.35 7.81 5.40
CA ARG A 160 -21.25 7.60 4.45
C ARG A 160 -21.26 8.70 3.39
N VAL A 161 -20.11 9.32 3.19
CA VAL A 161 -19.92 10.41 2.24
C VAL A 161 -19.36 9.81 0.95
N ARG A 162 -19.97 10.12 -0.21
CA ARG A 162 -19.52 9.60 -1.52
C ARG A 162 -18.51 10.51 -2.20
N GLU A 163 -18.41 11.75 -1.74
CA GLU A 163 -17.56 12.78 -2.29
C GLU A 163 -16.31 12.91 -1.44
N THR A 164 -15.19 12.40 -1.94
CA THR A 164 -13.92 12.35 -1.22
C THR A 164 -12.79 13.02 -1.99
N VAL A 165 -11.78 13.45 -1.25
CA VAL A 165 -10.51 13.99 -1.75
C VAL A 165 -9.37 13.13 -1.20
N PRO A 166 -8.38 12.74 -2.05
CA PRO A 166 -7.21 12.03 -1.60
C PRO A 166 -6.38 12.82 -0.57
N ASP A 167 -5.81 12.10 0.39
CA ASP A 167 -4.96 12.63 1.45
C ASP A 167 -3.78 13.48 0.95
N SER A 168 -3.20 13.10 -0.20
CA SER A 168 -2.05 13.77 -0.83
C SER A 168 -2.33 15.21 -1.26
N ILE A 169 -3.59 15.55 -1.56
CA ILE A 169 -3.98 16.92 -1.91
C ILE A 169 -3.84 17.84 -0.69
N LEU A 170 -4.20 17.35 0.49
CA LEU A 170 -4.12 18.10 1.74
C LEU A 170 -2.69 18.18 2.27
N GLU A 171 -1.87 17.15 2.07
CA GLU A 171 -0.47 17.14 2.49
C GLU A 171 0.38 18.22 1.78
N ASN A 172 0.00 18.56 0.54
CA ASN A 172 0.65 19.58 -0.26
C ASN A 172 0.01 20.98 -0.13
N ALA A 173 -1.02 21.14 0.70
CA ALA A 173 -1.78 22.38 0.85
C ALA A 173 -1.48 23.09 2.18
N GLU A 174 -1.49 24.43 2.18
CA GLU A 174 -1.52 25.22 3.40
C GLU A 174 -2.91 25.08 4.06
N ILE A 175 -2.97 24.46 5.24
CA ILE A 175 -4.26 24.19 5.91
C ILE A 175 -4.54 25.26 6.96
N GLU A 176 -5.70 25.91 6.84
CA GLU A 176 -6.28 26.77 7.86
C GLU A 176 -7.50 26.08 8.48
N VAL A 177 -7.47 25.86 9.80
CA VAL A 177 -8.58 25.19 10.50
C VAL A 177 -9.64 26.22 10.90
N VAL A 178 -10.83 26.06 10.35
CA VAL A 178 -12.01 26.85 10.74
C VAL A 178 -12.80 26.07 11.78
N ASP A 179 -12.63 26.45 13.04
CA ASP A 179 -13.15 25.73 14.20
C ASP A 179 -14.15 26.58 14.99
N ILE A 180 -15.29 25.97 15.33
CA ILE A 180 -16.32 26.53 16.21
C ILE A 180 -16.64 25.48 17.29
N PRO A 181 -16.76 25.86 18.57
CA PRO A 181 -17.17 24.93 19.63
C PRO A 181 -18.46 24.17 19.25
N PRO A 182 -18.57 22.86 19.54
CA PRO A 182 -19.74 22.05 19.18
C PRO A 182 -21.08 22.62 19.67
N ASP A 183 -21.10 23.18 20.88
CA ASP A 183 -22.32 23.78 21.45
C ASP A 183 -22.78 25.00 20.65
N GLU A 184 -21.84 25.86 20.22
CA GLU A 184 -22.12 27.04 19.41
C GLU A 184 -22.57 26.66 17.99
N LEU A 185 -21.97 25.61 17.39
CA LEU A 185 -22.43 25.10 16.09
C LEU A 185 -23.87 24.56 16.17
N ILE A 186 -24.23 23.87 17.25
CA ILE A 186 -25.60 23.39 17.50
C ILE A 186 -26.56 24.57 17.71
N GLU A 187 -26.15 25.61 18.41
CA GLU A 187 -26.95 26.84 18.56
C GLU A 187 -27.16 27.55 17.22
N ARG A 188 -26.12 27.68 16.39
CA ARG A 188 -26.23 28.23 15.03
C ARG A 188 -27.18 27.41 14.15
N LEU A 189 -27.20 26.09 14.31
CA LEU A 189 -28.18 25.22 13.64
C LEU A 189 -29.61 25.49 14.12
N ARG A 190 -29.83 25.64 15.44
CA ARG A 190 -31.14 25.96 16.02
C ARG A 190 -31.66 27.33 15.62
N ASP A 191 -30.76 28.30 15.49
CA ASP A 191 -31.05 29.66 15.02
C ASP A 191 -31.38 29.73 13.51
N GLY A 192 -31.31 28.60 12.79
CA GLY A 192 -31.54 28.55 11.34
C GLY A 192 -30.41 29.15 10.51
N LYS A 193 -29.22 29.37 11.12
CA LYS A 193 -28.03 29.91 10.45
C LYS A 193 -27.24 28.84 9.68
N VAL A 194 -27.60 27.57 9.83
CA VAL A 194 -27.00 26.42 9.15
C VAL A 194 -28.14 25.56 8.56
N TYR A 195 -28.27 25.56 7.22
CA TYR A 195 -29.11 24.65 6.43
C TYR A 195 -30.66 24.75 6.57
N ILE A 196 -31.36 24.87 5.41
CA ILE A 196 -32.79 24.55 5.22
C ILE A 196 -32.92 23.77 3.90
N PRO A 197 -33.21 22.46 3.96
CA PRO A 197 -34.22 21.87 3.09
C PRO A 197 -35.17 20.94 3.85
N GLN A 198 -36.44 20.91 3.41
CA GLN A 198 -37.56 20.20 4.03
C GLN A 198 -37.45 18.65 4.02
N GLU A 199 -36.35 18.07 3.52
CA GLU A 199 -36.26 16.62 3.20
C GLU A 199 -35.30 15.79 4.09
N ALA A 200 -34.53 16.38 5.02
CA ALA A 200 -33.43 15.67 5.71
C ALA A 200 -33.51 15.61 7.25
N THR A 201 -34.71 15.49 7.85
CA THR A 201 -34.89 15.83 9.27
C THR A 201 -34.46 14.76 10.30
N ARG A 202 -34.20 13.50 9.91
CA ARG A 202 -33.85 12.41 10.88
C ARG A 202 -32.39 11.95 10.88
N ALA A 203 -31.71 11.94 9.73
CA ALA A 203 -30.31 11.51 9.63
C ALA A 203 -29.34 12.60 10.14
N LEU A 204 -29.68 13.88 9.93
CA LEU A 204 -28.88 15.02 10.37
C LEU A 204 -28.86 15.18 11.90
N THR A 205 -29.91 14.75 12.60
CA THR A 205 -30.00 14.86 14.07
C THR A 205 -28.91 14.03 14.78
N HIS A 206 -28.54 12.88 14.21
CA HIS A 206 -27.44 12.07 14.73
C HIS A 206 -26.07 12.64 14.35
N PHE A 207 -25.93 13.20 13.15
CA PHE A 207 -24.69 13.82 12.68
C PHE A 207 -24.28 15.02 13.56
N PHE A 208 -25.21 15.93 13.85
CA PHE A 208 -24.98 17.13 14.67
C PHE A 208 -25.09 16.89 16.19
N SER A 209 -24.81 15.67 16.66
CA SER A 209 -24.73 15.42 18.10
C SER A 209 -23.41 15.94 18.68
N LYS A 210 -23.43 16.41 19.94
CA LYS A 210 -22.25 16.96 20.61
C LYS A 210 -21.05 16.01 20.62
N SER A 211 -21.29 14.71 20.82
CA SER A 211 -20.24 13.68 20.78
C SER A 211 -19.60 13.57 19.39
N ASN A 212 -20.42 13.54 18.33
CA ASN A 212 -19.94 13.38 16.97
C ASN A 212 -19.19 14.63 16.49
N LEU A 213 -19.68 15.82 16.81
CA LEU A 213 -19.00 17.07 16.50
C LEU A 213 -17.66 17.21 17.25
N THR A 214 -17.58 16.74 18.49
CA THR A 214 -16.32 16.72 19.25
C THR A 214 -15.29 15.79 18.59
N ALA A 215 -15.71 14.60 18.17
CA ALA A 215 -14.84 13.66 17.47
C ALA A 215 -14.38 14.19 16.10
N LEU A 216 -15.28 14.80 15.33
CA LEU A 216 -14.95 15.44 14.05
C LEU A 216 -13.96 16.59 14.22
N ARG A 217 -14.13 17.39 15.28
CA ARG A 217 -13.21 18.48 15.64
C ARG A 217 -11.81 17.97 15.98
N GLU A 218 -11.72 16.90 16.77
CA GLU A 218 -10.45 16.27 17.11
C GLU A 218 -9.74 15.73 15.84
N LEU A 219 -10.48 15.07 14.95
CA LEU A 219 -9.95 14.57 13.69
C LEU A 219 -9.44 15.72 12.79
N ALA A 220 -10.18 16.83 12.70
CA ALA A 220 -9.79 17.99 11.91
C ALA A 220 -8.49 18.63 12.44
N LEU A 221 -8.39 18.84 13.75
CA LEU A 221 -7.18 19.41 14.38
C LEU A 221 -5.98 18.49 14.22
N ARG A 222 -6.17 17.18 14.39
CA ARG A 222 -5.11 16.19 14.20
C ARG A 222 -4.61 16.15 12.76
N ARG A 223 -5.51 16.20 11.77
CA ARG A 223 -5.13 16.20 10.35
C ARG A 223 -4.38 17.47 9.96
N ALA A 224 -4.80 18.62 10.47
CA ALA A 224 -4.10 19.88 10.26
C ALA A 224 -2.67 19.83 10.83
N ALA A 225 -2.49 19.29 12.04
CA ALA A 225 -1.16 19.12 12.63
C ALA A 225 -0.26 18.22 11.77
N GLN A 226 -0.79 17.10 11.27
CA GLN A 226 -0.04 16.18 10.39
C GLN A 226 0.39 16.83 9.06
N ALA A 227 -0.46 17.67 8.47
CA ALA A 227 -0.11 18.38 7.23
C ALA A 227 0.98 19.44 7.47
N VAL A 228 0.92 20.17 8.59
CA VAL A 228 1.96 21.13 8.99
C VAL A 228 3.30 20.43 9.21
N ASP A 229 3.31 19.27 9.88
CA ASP A 229 4.52 18.47 10.08
C ASP A 229 5.14 18.01 8.75
N ALA A 230 4.32 17.58 7.78
CA ALA A 230 4.77 17.16 6.45
C ALA A 230 5.41 18.31 5.66
N GLN A 231 4.79 19.49 5.66
CA GLN A 231 5.32 20.69 4.99
C GLN A 231 6.64 21.15 5.61
N MET A 232 6.74 21.10 6.94
CA MET A 232 7.97 21.46 7.64
C MET A 232 9.12 20.50 7.31
N LEU A 233 8.84 19.20 7.21
CA LEU A 233 9.84 18.19 6.82
C LEU A 233 10.43 18.45 5.43
N ASP A 234 9.62 18.87 4.46
CA ASP A 234 10.08 19.17 3.10
C ASP A 234 10.82 20.51 3.01
N HIS A 235 10.42 21.52 3.80
CA HIS A 235 11.14 22.79 3.91
C HIS A 235 12.55 22.60 4.53
N VAL A 236 12.66 21.75 5.56
CA VAL A 236 13.94 21.43 6.21
C VAL A 236 14.87 20.62 5.29
N ARG A 237 14.33 19.74 4.44
CA ARG A 237 15.11 18.94 3.47
C ARG A 237 15.66 19.76 2.30
N SER A 238 14.92 20.79 1.86
CA SER A 238 15.32 21.64 0.72
C SER A 238 16.38 22.68 1.07
N HIS A 239 16.40 23.20 2.30
CA HIS A 239 17.26 24.33 2.65
C HIS A 239 18.63 23.98 3.27
N ALA A 240 18.97 22.69 3.44
CA ALA A 240 20.23 22.23 4.06
C ALA A 240 20.67 23.10 5.26
N LEU A 241 19.70 23.48 6.10
CA LEU A 241 19.98 24.16 7.35
C LEU A 241 20.64 23.12 8.27
N ALA A 242 21.98 23.18 8.33
CA ALA A 242 22.79 22.48 9.32
C ALA A 242 22.49 23.08 10.69
N GLY A 243 21.37 22.63 11.27
CA GLY A 243 20.91 22.97 12.60
C GLY A 243 19.78 22.03 12.97
N SER A 244 19.83 21.49 14.19
CA SER A 244 18.84 20.57 14.76
C SER A 244 17.50 21.28 15.01
N PHE A 245 16.80 21.69 13.95
CA PHE A 245 15.36 21.92 14.03
C PHE A 245 14.66 20.56 13.97
N ALA A 246 14.73 19.82 15.08
CA ALA A 246 13.87 18.69 15.33
C ALA A 246 12.58 19.22 15.98
N VAL A 247 11.48 19.29 15.22
CA VAL A 247 10.16 19.47 15.83
C VAL A 247 9.78 18.14 16.45
N GLY A 248 10.05 18.04 17.74
CA GLY A 248 9.82 16.84 18.54
C GLY A 248 11.12 16.29 19.13
N GLU A 249 11.04 15.93 20.41
CA GLU A 249 12.10 15.21 21.10
C GLU A 249 12.30 13.82 20.45
N ARG A 250 13.55 13.38 20.28
CA ARG A 250 13.90 12.05 19.76
C ARG A 250 14.99 11.45 20.62
N ILE A 251 14.71 10.28 21.19
CA ILE A 251 15.58 9.69 22.22
C ILE A 251 16.30 8.47 21.65
N VAL A 252 17.61 8.41 21.87
CA VAL A 252 18.43 7.22 21.56
C VAL A 252 18.95 6.60 22.85
N VAL A 253 18.69 5.33 23.06
CA VAL A 253 19.18 4.56 24.21
C VAL A 253 20.31 3.66 23.75
N ALA A 254 21.51 3.85 24.31
CA ALA A 254 22.66 3.00 24.04
C ALA A 254 22.55 1.70 24.86
N VAL A 255 22.40 0.58 24.17
CA VAL A 255 22.29 -0.76 24.75
C VAL A 255 23.67 -1.45 24.73
N SER A 256 23.96 -2.22 25.77
CA SER A 256 25.17 -3.04 25.88
C SER A 256 24.83 -4.44 26.39
N GLU A 257 25.81 -5.33 26.42
CA GLU A 257 25.71 -6.68 26.99
C GLU A 257 25.59 -6.71 28.52
N LEU A 258 25.63 -5.56 29.20
CA LEU A 258 25.64 -5.47 30.66
C LEU A 258 24.23 -5.60 31.26
N PRO A 259 24.08 -6.16 32.49
CA PRO A 259 22.76 -6.33 33.15
C PRO A 259 21.97 -5.02 33.32
N VAL A 260 22.68 -3.92 33.50
CA VAL A 260 22.12 -2.56 33.57
C VAL A 260 21.36 -2.14 32.31
N ALA A 261 21.62 -2.75 31.16
CA ALA A 261 21.03 -2.33 29.90
C ALA A 261 19.49 -2.44 29.89
N ALA A 262 18.91 -3.43 30.56
CA ALA A 262 17.46 -3.54 30.71
C ALA A 262 16.85 -2.38 31.51
N GLU A 263 17.58 -1.86 32.51
CA GLU A 263 17.16 -0.68 33.27
C GLU A 263 17.27 0.61 32.44
N LEU A 264 18.33 0.74 31.64
CA LEU A 264 18.48 1.85 30.69
C LEU A 264 17.32 1.91 29.69
N VAL A 265 16.92 0.77 29.15
CA VAL A 265 15.77 0.67 28.23
C VAL A 265 14.48 1.12 28.91
N ARG A 266 14.22 0.69 30.16
CA ARG A 266 13.03 1.14 30.92
C ARG A 266 13.10 2.64 31.26
N ALA A 267 14.26 3.16 31.60
CA ALA A 267 14.46 4.58 31.84
C ALA A 267 14.26 5.41 30.57
N GLY A 268 14.78 4.95 29.44
CA GLY A 268 14.57 5.55 28.13
C GLY A 268 13.10 5.58 27.73
N LYS A 269 12.35 4.50 27.96
CA LYS A 269 10.90 4.47 27.74
C LYS A 269 10.16 5.50 28.60
N ARG A 270 10.48 5.61 29.90
CA ARG A 270 9.88 6.63 30.78
C ARG A 270 10.14 8.05 30.28
N LEU A 271 11.36 8.32 29.80
CA LEU A 271 11.73 9.61 29.22
C LEU A 271 10.98 9.87 27.90
N ALA A 272 10.85 8.85 27.05
CA ALA A 272 10.09 8.89 25.80
C ALA A 272 8.61 9.20 26.04
N ASP A 273 7.99 8.53 27.02
CA ASP A 273 6.59 8.77 27.38
C ASP A 273 6.37 10.17 27.96
N ALA A 274 7.30 10.64 28.81
CA ALA A 274 7.24 11.98 29.39
C ALA A 274 7.32 13.09 28.32
N LEU A 275 8.17 12.87 27.31
CA LEU A 275 8.38 13.83 26.22
C LEU A 275 7.48 13.59 25.01
N LYS A 276 6.64 12.55 25.04
CA LYS A 276 5.83 12.06 23.91
C LYS A 276 6.68 11.90 22.64
N ALA A 277 7.88 11.37 22.82
CA ALA A 277 8.94 11.30 21.82
C ALA A 277 9.05 9.89 21.22
N PRO A 278 9.27 9.74 19.90
CA PRO A 278 9.77 8.50 19.35
C PRO A 278 11.17 8.21 19.91
N TRP A 279 11.46 6.93 20.14
CA TRP A 279 12.73 6.52 20.71
C TRP A 279 13.29 5.26 20.06
N SER A 280 14.62 5.15 20.07
CA SER A 280 15.35 4.04 19.48
C SER A 280 16.31 3.43 20.49
N ALA A 281 16.50 2.12 20.44
CA ALA A 281 17.48 1.39 21.23
C ALA A 281 18.58 0.87 20.29
N VAL A 282 19.82 1.32 20.49
CA VAL A 282 20.93 1.02 19.59
C VAL A 282 22.05 0.27 20.30
N TYR A 283 22.48 -0.83 19.71
CA TYR A 283 23.69 -1.53 20.08
C TYR A 283 24.79 -1.24 19.06
N ILE A 284 25.96 -0.81 19.52
CA ILE A 284 27.11 -0.57 18.63
C ILE A 284 28.00 -1.80 18.62
N GLU A 285 28.01 -2.52 17.50
CA GLU A 285 28.85 -3.67 17.31
C GLU A 285 30.29 -3.22 17.03
N THR A 286 31.22 -3.71 17.85
CA THR A 286 32.65 -3.39 17.73
C THR A 286 33.46 -4.68 17.69
N ARG A 287 34.78 -4.60 17.49
CA ARG A 287 35.67 -5.77 17.58
C ARG A 287 35.55 -6.56 18.89
N ARG A 288 35.12 -5.92 19.99
CA ARG A 288 34.92 -6.62 21.27
C ARG A 288 33.73 -7.57 21.24
N SER A 289 32.76 -7.31 20.37
CA SER A 289 31.55 -8.12 20.20
C SER A 289 31.86 -9.55 19.71
N GLN A 290 33.00 -9.75 19.04
CA GLN A 290 33.48 -11.09 18.63
C GLN A 290 33.89 -11.98 19.82
N GLY A 291 34.23 -11.39 20.97
CA GLY A 291 34.61 -12.10 22.20
C GLY A 291 33.46 -12.35 23.17
N MET A 292 32.21 -12.02 22.79
CA MET A 292 31.04 -12.22 23.64
C MET A 292 30.79 -13.71 23.90
N THR A 293 30.42 -14.03 25.15
CA THR A 293 29.92 -15.37 25.50
C THR A 293 28.47 -15.52 25.04
N ASP A 294 27.98 -16.76 25.01
CA ASP A 294 26.58 -17.02 24.62
C ASP A 294 25.57 -16.41 25.60
N ASP A 295 25.93 -16.26 26.87
CA ASP A 295 25.12 -15.53 27.86
C ASP A 295 25.04 -14.04 27.54
N ASP A 296 26.18 -13.41 27.19
CA ASP A 296 26.22 -11.99 26.82
C ASP A 296 25.35 -11.71 25.57
N ARG A 297 25.38 -12.62 24.57
CA ARG A 297 24.57 -12.51 23.34
C ARG A 297 23.08 -12.67 23.63
N ARG A 298 22.71 -13.66 24.45
CA ARG A 298 21.32 -13.88 24.86
C ARG A 298 20.77 -12.68 25.60
N GLN A 299 21.53 -12.16 26.57
CA GLN A 299 21.13 -11.00 27.35
C GLN A 299 20.96 -9.72 26.50
N LEU A 300 21.85 -9.51 25.54
CA LEU A 300 21.72 -8.40 24.58
C LEU A 300 20.45 -8.55 23.74
N ALA A 301 20.18 -9.75 23.21
CA ALA A 301 18.98 -10.05 22.44
C ALA A 301 17.70 -9.83 23.27
N ASP A 302 17.67 -10.29 24.52
CA ASP A 302 16.55 -10.08 25.45
C ASP A 302 16.30 -8.60 25.74
N THR A 303 17.36 -7.81 25.83
CA THR A 303 17.28 -6.37 26.08
C THR A 303 16.76 -5.60 24.86
N LEU A 304 17.21 -5.95 23.66
CA LEU A 304 16.68 -5.39 22.42
C LEU A 304 15.21 -5.81 22.20
N ALA A 305 14.87 -7.07 22.47
CA ALA A 305 13.49 -7.54 22.43
C ALA A 305 12.59 -6.81 23.45
N LEU A 306 13.11 -6.52 24.65
CA LEU A 306 12.42 -5.68 25.63
C LEU A 306 12.18 -4.27 25.10
N ALA A 307 13.17 -3.65 24.45
CA ALA A 307 13.04 -2.32 23.88
C ALA A 307 11.97 -2.30 22.77
N SER A 308 11.98 -3.28 21.87
CA SER A 308 10.96 -3.45 20.82
C SER A 308 9.55 -3.63 21.41
N ARG A 309 9.38 -4.48 22.44
CA ARG A 309 8.09 -4.63 23.16
C ARG A 309 7.58 -3.33 23.79
N LEU A 310 8.48 -2.43 24.17
CA LEU A 310 8.14 -1.12 24.74
C LEU A 310 7.95 -0.02 23.66
N GLY A 311 8.01 -0.39 22.39
CA GLY A 311 7.78 0.49 21.25
C GLY A 311 9.03 1.26 20.78
N ALA A 312 10.25 0.78 21.10
CA ALA A 312 11.47 1.35 20.54
C ALA A 312 11.77 0.79 19.14
N SER A 313 12.33 1.63 18.27
CA SER A 313 13.03 1.13 17.07
C SER A 313 14.40 0.58 17.48
N THR A 314 14.69 -0.69 17.21
CA THR A 314 15.96 -1.32 17.60
C THR A 314 16.94 -1.36 16.44
N ALA A 315 18.21 -0.99 16.67
CA ALA A 315 19.25 -1.05 15.65
C ALA A 315 20.55 -1.65 16.20
N THR A 316 21.25 -2.42 15.36
CA THR A 316 22.64 -2.83 15.61
C THR A 316 23.53 -2.19 14.55
N VAL A 317 24.47 -1.36 14.98
CA VAL A 317 25.31 -0.56 14.08
C VAL A 317 26.77 -1.01 14.21
N PRO A 318 27.38 -1.56 13.16
CA PRO A 318 28.80 -1.87 13.18
C PRO A 318 29.62 -0.58 13.11
N ALA A 319 30.55 -0.40 14.06
CA ALA A 319 31.43 0.76 14.11
C ALA A 319 32.84 0.42 14.63
N ALA A 320 33.81 1.26 14.28
CA ALA A 320 35.18 1.12 14.78
C ALA A 320 35.28 1.40 16.29
N SER A 321 34.38 2.24 16.83
CA SER A 321 34.25 2.55 18.25
C SER A 321 32.79 2.85 18.62
N VAL A 322 32.44 2.67 19.89
CA VAL A 322 31.08 2.96 20.41
C VAL A 322 30.72 4.44 20.24
N VAL A 323 31.67 5.35 20.49
CA VAL A 323 31.45 6.80 20.38
C VAL A 323 31.17 7.21 18.93
N GLU A 324 31.97 6.72 17.98
CA GLU A 324 31.78 7.02 16.55
C GLU A 324 30.46 6.44 16.03
N GLY A 325 30.11 5.21 16.43
CA GLY A 325 28.85 4.58 16.06
C GLY A 325 27.63 5.31 16.64
N LEU A 326 27.67 5.67 17.93
CA LEU A 326 26.60 6.44 18.57
C LEU A 326 26.45 7.83 17.95
N ARG A 327 27.55 8.51 17.63
CA ARG A 327 27.51 9.83 16.97
C ARG A 327 26.89 9.74 15.59
N ALA A 328 27.33 8.79 14.76
CA ALA A 328 26.80 8.60 13.42
C ALA A 328 25.30 8.26 13.46
N PHE A 329 24.90 7.33 14.34
CA PHE A 329 23.51 6.94 14.50
C PHE A 329 22.64 8.06 15.08
N ALA A 330 23.13 8.80 16.08
CA ALA A 330 22.41 9.93 16.66
C ALA A 330 22.19 11.05 15.64
N ALA A 331 23.17 11.33 14.78
CA ALA A 331 23.03 12.30 13.70
C ALA A 331 21.98 11.85 12.66
N ASP A 332 22.05 10.59 12.23
CA ASP A 332 21.10 10.01 11.26
C ASP A 332 19.66 9.95 11.82
N ALA A 333 19.51 9.53 13.08
CA ALA A 333 18.24 9.50 13.79
C ALA A 333 17.75 10.88 14.26
N ARG A 334 18.56 11.94 14.07
CA ARG A 334 18.35 13.30 14.59
C ARG A 334 17.97 13.31 16.08
N ALA A 335 18.71 12.54 16.87
CA ALA A 335 18.46 12.41 18.30
C ALA A 335 18.66 13.76 19.00
N THR A 336 17.69 14.16 19.83
CA THR A 336 17.82 15.32 20.73
C THR A 336 18.40 14.90 22.07
N GLN A 337 18.24 13.62 22.44
CA GLN A 337 18.70 13.07 23.71
C GLN A 337 19.31 11.67 23.53
N ILE A 338 20.42 11.40 24.23
CA ILE A 338 21.06 10.09 24.30
C ILE A 338 21.07 9.60 25.75
N VAL A 339 20.55 8.41 25.99
CA VAL A 339 20.59 7.72 27.28
C VAL A 339 21.70 6.67 27.26
N ILE A 340 22.65 6.78 28.19
CA ILE A 340 23.80 5.86 28.30
C ILE A 340 24.06 5.48 29.77
N GLY A 341 24.48 4.24 30.02
CA GLY A 341 24.88 3.81 31.35
C GLY A 341 26.34 4.13 31.66
N LYS A 342 26.63 4.50 32.92
CA LYS A 342 28.01 4.63 33.41
C LYS A 342 28.65 3.24 33.56
N SER A 343 29.79 3.01 32.90
CA SER A 343 30.56 1.77 33.05
C SER A 343 31.40 1.85 34.34
N ALA A 344 31.22 0.93 35.28
CA ALA A 344 32.05 0.84 36.50
C ALA A 344 33.43 0.25 36.14
N ARG A 345 34.40 1.10 35.79
CA ARG A 345 35.78 0.69 35.48
C ARG A 345 36.78 1.32 36.44
N PRO A 346 37.90 0.64 36.75
CA PRO A 346 38.92 1.20 37.61
C PRO A 346 39.63 2.40 36.94
N TRP A 347 39.97 3.41 37.73
CA TRP A 347 40.50 4.71 37.28
C TRP A 347 41.71 4.63 36.33
N TRP A 348 42.60 3.65 36.51
CA TRP A 348 43.76 3.45 35.64
C TRP A 348 43.39 2.99 34.23
N PHE A 349 42.26 2.28 34.07
CA PHE A 349 41.75 1.86 32.77
C PHE A 349 41.18 3.06 32.00
N GLU A 350 40.45 3.94 32.71
CA GLU A 350 39.90 5.19 32.17
C GLU A 350 41.01 6.15 31.74
N MET A 351 42.11 6.23 32.49
CA MET A 351 43.25 7.07 32.13
C MET A 351 43.96 6.61 30.83
N ARG A 352 43.94 5.31 30.53
CA ARG A 352 44.58 4.75 29.32
C ARG A 352 43.67 4.73 28.09
N HIS A 353 42.36 4.51 28.25
CA HIS A 353 41.42 4.31 27.14
C HIS A 353 40.35 5.40 27.01
N GLY A 354 40.26 6.32 27.97
CA GLY A 354 39.19 7.31 28.09
C GLY A 354 37.88 6.72 28.64
N SER A 355 36.95 7.62 29.00
CA SER A 355 35.55 7.30 29.29
C SER A 355 34.71 7.52 28.03
N VAL A 356 33.86 6.54 27.68
CA VAL A 356 32.94 6.64 26.53
C VAL A 356 31.99 7.82 26.73
N VAL A 357 31.54 8.06 27.97
CA VAL A 357 30.66 9.17 28.34
C VAL A 357 31.38 10.50 28.15
N ASP A 358 32.61 10.63 28.67
CA ASP A 358 33.36 11.90 28.58
C ASP A 358 33.74 12.23 27.13
N GLN A 359 34.07 11.20 26.34
CA GLN A 359 34.31 11.39 24.91
C GLN A 359 33.03 11.76 24.17
N LEU A 360 31.89 11.14 24.47
CA LEU A 360 30.62 11.43 23.82
C LEU A 360 30.18 12.88 24.09
N VAL A 361 30.24 13.33 25.35
CA VAL A 361 29.93 14.71 25.76
C VAL A 361 30.86 15.74 25.11
N ARG A 362 32.11 15.38 24.81
CA ARG A 362 33.07 16.27 24.13
C ARG A 362 32.93 16.30 22.61
N THR A 363 32.25 15.32 22.00
CA THR A 363 32.28 15.10 20.54
C THR A 363 30.90 15.25 19.88
N ILE A 364 29.82 15.16 20.67
CA ILE A 364 28.46 15.40 20.21
C ILE A 364 28.05 16.80 20.66
N ASP A 365 27.88 17.68 19.68
CA ASP A 365 27.30 19.01 19.85
C ASP A 365 25.75 18.90 19.68
N ASP A 366 24.99 19.69 20.43
CA ASP A 366 23.52 19.83 20.33
C ASP A 366 22.64 18.60 20.70
N VAL A 367 23.15 17.64 21.49
CA VAL A 367 22.35 16.50 22.00
C VAL A 367 22.55 16.32 23.51
N ALA A 368 21.46 16.23 24.27
CA ALA A 368 21.53 16.04 25.72
C ALA A 368 21.92 14.59 26.06
N VAL A 369 22.99 14.39 26.83
CA VAL A 369 23.45 13.05 27.25
C VAL A 369 22.99 12.75 28.68
N HIS A 370 22.05 11.83 28.83
CA HIS A 370 21.55 11.31 30.11
C HIS A 370 22.38 10.11 30.55
N VAL A 371 23.11 10.27 31.64
CA VAL A 371 23.95 9.21 32.20
C VAL A 371 23.26 8.58 33.40
N LEU A 372 22.90 7.31 33.31
CA LEU A 372 22.37 6.58 34.46
C LEU A 372 23.51 5.92 35.24
N PRO A 373 23.51 6.02 36.58
CA PRO A 373 24.48 5.30 37.42
C PRO A 373 24.22 3.79 37.32
N GLY A 374 25.25 3.01 37.01
CA GLY A 374 25.18 1.55 37.15
C GLY A 374 25.38 1.14 38.60
N GLU A 375 24.71 0.08 39.04
CA GLU A 375 24.91 -0.47 40.39
C GLU A 375 26.39 -0.84 40.62
N PRO A 376 27.00 -0.40 41.74
CA PRO A 376 28.42 -0.60 42.01
C PRO A 376 28.82 -2.06 42.31
N ASP A 377 27.86 -2.97 42.48
CA ASP A 377 28.10 -4.32 43.02
C ASP A 377 28.16 -5.46 41.98
N ALA A 378 27.92 -5.15 40.70
CA ALA A 378 28.20 -6.10 39.63
C ALA A 378 29.72 -6.18 39.43
N LYS A 379 30.40 -7.03 40.22
CA LYS A 379 31.82 -7.36 40.08
C LYS A 379 32.12 -7.64 38.60
N ALA A 380 32.66 -6.64 37.91
CA ALA A 380 33.18 -6.81 36.57
C ALA A 380 34.37 -7.77 36.68
N VAL A 381 34.12 -9.05 36.45
CA VAL A 381 35.19 -10.04 36.30
C VAL A 381 36.12 -9.47 35.23
N PRO A 382 37.42 -9.27 35.51
CA PRO A 382 38.34 -8.72 34.53
C PRO A 382 38.46 -9.74 33.39
N ARG A 383 37.64 -9.55 32.36
CA ARG A 383 37.67 -10.35 31.14
C ARG A 383 38.94 -9.95 30.41
N SER A 384 39.97 -10.80 30.53
CA SER A 384 41.08 -10.75 29.59
C SER A 384 40.46 -10.89 28.20
N ALA A 385 40.68 -9.91 27.32
CA ALA A 385 40.46 -10.12 25.91
C ALA A 385 41.23 -11.40 25.56
N THR A 386 40.54 -12.51 25.33
CA THR A 386 41.15 -13.71 24.80
C THR A 386 41.69 -13.30 23.45
N ALA A 387 42.98 -12.97 23.42
CA ALA A 387 43.71 -12.76 22.19
C ALA A 387 43.47 -14.01 21.37
N VAL A 388 42.80 -13.86 20.23
CA VAL A 388 42.65 -14.95 19.25
C VAL A 388 44.04 -15.55 19.10
N PRO A 389 44.26 -16.84 19.43
CA PRO A 389 45.58 -17.41 19.37
C PRO A 389 46.04 -17.29 17.93
N GLY A 390 47.01 -16.39 17.69
CA GLY A 390 47.55 -16.18 16.35
C GLY A 390 48.06 -17.52 15.85
N ARG A 391 47.36 -18.13 14.89
CA ARG A 391 47.86 -19.27 14.15
C ARG A 391 49.25 -18.89 13.63
N TRP A 392 50.25 -19.72 13.88
CA TRP A 392 51.53 -19.58 13.19
C TRP A 392 51.18 -19.68 11.70
N GLY A 393 51.51 -18.64 10.92
CA GLY A 393 51.22 -18.61 9.48
C GLY A 393 51.73 -19.87 8.77
N LYS A 394 51.29 -20.11 7.54
CA LYS A 394 51.76 -21.30 6.80
C LYS A 394 53.27 -21.16 6.56
N ALA A 395 54.03 -22.26 6.52
CA ALA A 395 55.47 -22.21 6.29
C ALA A 395 55.84 -21.51 4.95
N SER A 396 54.95 -21.59 3.96
CA SER A 396 55.02 -20.86 2.70
C SER A 396 55.14 -19.35 2.86
N ASP A 397 54.48 -18.79 3.88
CA ASP A 397 54.38 -17.34 4.10
C ASP A 397 55.74 -16.78 4.56
N TYR A 398 56.44 -17.55 5.40
CA TYR A 398 57.79 -17.22 5.87
C TYR A 398 58.85 -17.43 4.78
N LEU A 399 58.70 -18.47 3.96
CA LEU A 399 59.59 -18.72 2.81
C LEU A 399 59.50 -17.59 1.78
N LEU A 400 58.29 -17.14 1.45
CA LEU A 400 58.08 -16.04 0.52
C LEU A 400 58.61 -14.71 1.07
N ALA A 401 58.41 -14.45 2.37
CA ALA A 401 59.02 -13.29 3.03
C ALA A 401 60.55 -13.34 2.93
N LEU A 402 61.18 -14.49 3.17
CA LEU A 402 62.62 -14.67 3.06
C LEU A 402 63.12 -14.49 1.61
N ALA A 403 62.39 -15.01 0.63
CA ALA A 403 62.69 -14.83 -0.79
C ALA A 403 62.67 -13.35 -1.19
N MET A 404 61.70 -12.57 -0.69
CA MET A 404 61.63 -11.13 -0.92
C MET A 404 62.81 -10.38 -0.28
N VAL A 405 63.23 -10.78 0.94
CA VAL A 405 64.43 -10.22 1.58
C VAL A 405 65.68 -10.53 0.74
N ALA A 406 65.82 -11.77 0.26
CA ALA A 406 66.94 -12.16 -0.61
C ALA A 406 66.94 -11.38 -1.93
N LEU A 407 65.77 -11.17 -2.55
CA LEU A 407 65.62 -10.36 -3.75
C LEU A 407 66.06 -8.91 -3.53
N MET A 408 65.61 -8.28 -2.43
CA MET A 408 66.01 -6.91 -2.09
C MET A 408 67.51 -6.81 -1.77
N THR A 409 68.09 -7.85 -1.15
CA THR A 409 69.53 -7.94 -0.89
C THR A 409 70.31 -7.97 -2.20
N ALA A 410 69.88 -8.79 -3.16
CA ALA A 410 70.52 -8.88 -4.48
C ALA A 410 70.39 -7.56 -5.26
N LEU A 411 69.20 -6.95 -5.25
CA LEU A 411 68.96 -5.67 -5.89
C LEU A 411 69.79 -4.55 -5.26
N GLY A 412 69.87 -4.49 -3.93
CA GLY A 412 70.69 -3.52 -3.21
C GLY A 412 72.17 -3.66 -3.53
N ARG A 413 72.67 -4.89 -3.68
CA ARG A 413 74.07 -5.15 -4.06
C ARG A 413 74.37 -4.70 -5.48
N MET A 414 73.47 -4.95 -6.43
CA MET A 414 73.57 -4.46 -7.81
C MET A 414 73.55 -2.93 -7.84
N LEU A 415 72.76 -2.30 -6.96
CA LEU A 415 72.63 -0.84 -6.90
C LEU A 415 73.85 -0.15 -6.27
N LEU A 416 74.52 -0.77 -5.28
CA LEU A 416 75.79 -0.30 -4.73
C LEU A 416 76.89 -0.17 -5.79
N GLU A 417 76.88 -1.05 -6.80
CA GLU A 417 77.86 -1.00 -7.90
C GLU A 417 77.56 0.14 -8.89
N ALA A 418 76.35 0.71 -8.86
CA ALA A 418 75.89 1.72 -9.80
C ALA A 418 75.69 3.12 -9.18
N ILE A 419 75.37 3.22 -7.88
CA ILE A 419 75.00 4.47 -7.19
C ILE A 419 75.47 4.42 -5.73
N ASP A 420 76.15 5.47 -5.27
CA ASP A 420 76.55 5.66 -3.87
C ASP A 420 75.35 6.11 -3.01
N LEU A 421 74.43 5.18 -2.75
CA LEU A 421 73.22 5.42 -1.97
C LEU A 421 73.50 5.26 -0.48
N GLY A 422 73.54 6.38 0.26
CA GLY A 422 73.69 6.37 1.72
C GLY A 422 72.55 5.69 2.51
N ASN A 423 71.39 5.42 1.90
CA ASN A 423 70.16 4.96 2.59
C ASN A 423 69.54 3.67 1.99
N ILE A 424 70.36 2.66 1.68
CA ILE A 424 69.88 1.34 1.20
C ILE A 424 68.97 0.63 2.22
N SER A 425 69.05 0.99 3.50
CA SER A 425 68.19 0.49 4.57
C SER A 425 66.69 0.65 4.28
N LEU A 426 66.29 1.69 3.53
CA LEU A 426 64.89 1.92 3.17
C LEU A 426 64.31 0.85 2.23
N LEU A 427 65.15 0.20 1.41
CA LEU A 427 64.71 -0.86 0.50
C LEU A 427 64.18 -2.09 1.28
N TYR A 428 64.72 -2.31 2.47
CA TYR A 428 64.31 -3.39 3.36
C TYR A 428 62.97 -3.14 4.06
N LEU A 429 62.40 -1.94 3.97
CA LEU A 429 61.03 -1.70 4.42
C LEU A 429 60.01 -2.45 3.53
N VAL A 430 60.30 -2.60 2.24
CA VAL A 430 59.39 -3.23 1.27
C VAL A 430 59.00 -4.67 1.64
N PRO A 431 59.94 -5.62 1.87
CA PRO A 431 59.60 -6.99 2.23
C PRO A 431 58.91 -7.08 3.61
N VAL A 432 59.28 -6.20 4.55
CA VAL A 432 58.69 -6.11 5.88
C VAL A 432 57.24 -5.66 5.82
N MET A 433 56.97 -4.57 5.09
CA MET A 433 55.63 -4.04 4.87
C MET A 433 54.75 -5.05 4.13
N PHE A 434 55.28 -5.68 3.08
CA PHE A 434 54.56 -6.68 2.32
C PHE A 434 54.16 -7.87 3.22
N ALA A 435 55.11 -8.47 3.93
CA ALA A 435 54.83 -9.61 4.81
C ALA A 435 53.89 -9.26 5.97
N ALA A 436 54.03 -8.07 6.56
CA ALA A 436 53.15 -7.59 7.62
C ALA A 436 51.70 -7.36 7.14
N ALA A 437 51.53 -6.84 5.92
CA ALA A 437 50.23 -6.54 5.34
C ALA A 437 49.49 -7.78 4.82
N THR A 438 50.20 -8.73 4.21
CA THR A 438 49.60 -9.92 3.63
C THR A 438 49.47 -11.04 4.66
N PHE A 439 50.57 -11.41 5.32
CA PHE A 439 50.67 -12.61 6.16
C PHE A 439 50.54 -12.34 7.67
N GLY A 440 50.49 -11.06 8.08
CA GLY A 440 50.22 -10.63 9.45
C GLY A 440 51.46 -10.38 10.32
N VAL A 441 51.23 -10.01 11.59
CA VAL A 441 52.25 -9.44 12.50
C VAL A 441 53.49 -10.32 12.65
N ARG A 442 53.30 -11.63 12.84
CA ARG A 442 54.43 -12.55 13.11
C ARG A 442 55.32 -12.76 11.89
N ALA A 443 54.73 -12.85 10.70
CA ALA A 443 55.48 -12.93 9.45
C ALA A 443 56.20 -11.61 9.12
N GLY A 444 55.57 -10.46 9.40
CA GLY A 444 56.21 -9.15 9.32
C GLY A 444 57.40 -8.99 10.28
N LEU A 445 57.26 -9.47 11.53
CA LEU A 445 58.33 -9.45 12.52
C LEU A 445 59.52 -10.33 12.09
N PHE A 446 59.22 -11.53 11.57
CA PHE A 446 60.22 -12.42 10.99
C PHE A 446 60.94 -11.78 9.79
N ALA A 447 60.19 -11.18 8.87
CA ALA A 447 60.74 -10.47 7.73
C ALA A 447 61.61 -9.28 8.17
N GLY A 448 61.22 -8.56 9.24
CA GLY A 448 62.00 -7.47 9.83
C GLY A 448 63.32 -7.94 10.42
N LEU A 449 63.31 -9.04 11.17
CA LEU A 449 64.52 -9.65 11.71
C LEU A 449 65.44 -10.15 10.59
N ALA A 450 64.89 -10.87 9.61
CA ALA A 450 65.65 -11.37 8.46
C ALA A 450 66.25 -10.23 7.63
N SER A 451 65.47 -9.16 7.39
CA SER A 451 65.91 -7.96 6.68
C SER A 451 67.02 -7.22 7.41
N SER A 452 66.91 -7.10 8.73
CA SER A 452 67.96 -6.49 9.56
C SER A 452 69.26 -7.29 9.52
N LEU A 453 69.19 -8.62 9.66
CA LEU A 453 70.36 -9.48 9.63
C LEU A 453 71.03 -9.45 8.24
N ALA A 454 70.24 -9.47 7.17
CA ALA A 454 70.74 -9.34 5.80
C ALA A 454 71.40 -7.97 5.59
N TYR A 455 70.76 -6.88 6.01
CA TYR A 455 71.34 -5.54 5.89
C TYR A 455 72.66 -5.40 6.68
N ASN A 456 72.71 -5.89 7.91
CA ASN A 456 73.92 -5.89 8.74
C ASN A 456 75.06 -6.69 8.11
N PHE A 457 74.77 -7.88 7.59
CA PHE A 457 75.79 -8.75 7.03
C PHE A 457 76.35 -8.25 5.68
N PHE A 458 75.49 -7.74 4.79
CA PHE A 458 75.89 -7.42 3.41
C PHE A 458 76.29 -5.96 3.18
N PHE A 459 75.78 -5.00 3.97
CA PHE A 459 75.89 -3.56 3.64
C PHE A 459 76.61 -2.72 4.71
N LEU A 460 76.74 -3.20 5.95
CA LEU A 460 77.37 -2.44 7.04
C LEU A 460 78.85 -2.82 7.21
N PRO A 461 79.81 -1.87 7.16
CA PRO A 461 81.22 -2.16 7.38
C PRO A 461 81.53 -2.52 8.84
N PRO A 462 82.36 -3.55 9.13
CA PRO A 462 82.95 -4.50 8.18
C PRO A 462 81.93 -5.52 7.65
N THR A 463 81.77 -5.56 6.32
CA THR A 463 80.83 -6.46 5.64
C THR A 463 81.27 -7.92 5.74
N GLY A 464 80.32 -8.86 5.71
CA GLY A 464 80.58 -10.29 5.87
C GLY A 464 80.75 -10.74 7.33
N THR A 465 80.52 -9.86 8.30
CA THR A 465 80.53 -10.18 9.74
C THR A 465 79.29 -9.61 10.42
N LEU A 466 78.69 -10.36 11.36
CA LEU A 466 77.59 -9.88 12.18
C LEU A 466 78.16 -9.13 13.39
N THR A 467 78.25 -7.81 13.31
CA THR A 467 78.76 -6.98 14.41
C THR A 467 77.77 -5.87 14.80
N VAL A 468 77.55 -5.72 16.11
CA VAL A 468 76.62 -4.74 16.72
C VAL A 468 77.42 -3.70 17.52
N ASN A 469 78.56 -3.26 16.99
CA ASN A 469 79.44 -2.32 17.70
C ASN A 469 79.12 -0.84 17.42
N ASN A 470 78.22 -0.54 16.47
CA ASN A 470 77.85 0.83 16.08
C ASN A 470 76.39 1.13 16.47
N PRO A 471 76.10 2.20 17.25
CA PRO A 471 74.74 2.56 17.68
C PRO A 471 73.75 2.77 16.52
N GLU A 472 74.21 3.15 15.32
CA GLU A 472 73.38 3.32 14.12
C GLU A 472 72.69 2.01 13.68
N ASN A 473 73.30 0.86 13.94
CA ASN A 473 72.74 -0.46 13.61
C ASN A 473 71.53 -0.78 14.50
N VAL A 474 71.62 -0.41 15.78
CA VAL A 474 70.51 -0.58 16.75
C VAL A 474 69.34 0.32 16.37
N VAL A 475 69.60 1.55 15.93
CA VAL A 475 68.57 2.47 15.44
C VAL A 475 67.84 1.91 14.21
N SER A 476 68.58 1.38 13.23
CA SER A 476 67.98 0.76 12.04
C SER A 476 67.08 -0.44 12.38
N ILE A 477 67.52 -1.29 13.32
CA ILE A 477 66.71 -2.42 13.83
C ILE A 477 65.41 -1.92 14.45
N LEU A 478 65.50 -0.92 15.35
CA LEU A 478 64.34 -0.36 16.04
C LEU A 478 63.36 0.32 15.08
N VAL A 479 63.86 1.01 14.05
CA VAL A 479 63.03 1.64 13.02
C VAL A 479 62.32 0.58 12.17
N LEU A 480 63.02 -0.44 11.66
CA LEU A 480 62.41 -1.54 10.89
C LEU A 480 61.37 -2.30 11.72
N LEU A 481 61.67 -2.57 12.99
CA LEU A 481 60.75 -3.21 13.93
C LEU A 481 59.52 -2.32 14.19
N GLY A 482 59.73 -1.03 14.39
CA GLY A 482 58.67 -0.03 14.59
C GLY A 482 57.75 0.07 13.38
N VAL A 483 58.31 0.14 12.17
CA VAL A 483 57.52 0.14 10.93
C VAL A 483 56.74 -1.17 10.77
N ALA A 484 57.34 -2.32 11.07
CA ALA A 484 56.64 -3.62 11.03
C ALA A 484 55.43 -3.65 11.98
N VAL A 485 55.57 -3.13 13.21
CA VAL A 485 54.48 -3.08 14.20
C VAL A 485 53.37 -2.13 13.74
N VAL A 486 53.72 -0.93 13.31
CA VAL A 486 52.75 0.09 12.85
C VAL A 486 51.99 -0.42 11.62
N THR A 487 52.69 -0.90 10.60
CA THR A 487 52.06 -1.42 9.38
C THR A 487 51.21 -2.65 9.64
N SER A 488 51.62 -3.53 10.55
CA SER A 488 50.78 -4.66 10.93
C SER A 488 49.55 -4.26 11.73
N GLN A 489 49.63 -3.23 12.58
CA GLN A 489 48.47 -2.68 13.28
C GLN A 489 47.47 -2.04 12.31
N PHE A 490 47.96 -1.32 11.30
CA PHE A 490 47.12 -0.79 10.22
C PHE A 490 46.48 -1.90 9.40
N ALA A 491 47.25 -2.91 8.97
CA ALA A 491 46.72 -4.04 8.20
C ALA A 491 45.67 -4.83 8.98
N ALA A 492 45.90 -5.09 10.29
CA ALA A 492 44.93 -5.75 11.16
C ALA A 492 43.65 -4.93 11.35
N ARG A 493 43.76 -3.59 11.38
CA ARG A 493 42.60 -2.69 11.48
C ARG A 493 41.77 -2.72 10.19
N VAL A 494 42.41 -2.60 9.04
CA VAL A 494 41.74 -2.64 7.72
C VAL A 494 41.05 -3.99 7.51
N ARG A 495 41.71 -5.10 7.84
CA ARG A 495 41.13 -6.45 7.69
C ARG A 495 39.91 -6.64 8.60
N ALA A 496 40.00 -6.23 9.87
CA ALA A 496 38.86 -6.33 10.76
C ALA A 496 37.67 -5.44 10.35
N GLN A 497 37.94 -4.27 9.76
CA GLN A 497 36.89 -3.41 9.20
C GLN A 497 36.25 -4.03 7.97
N ALA A 498 37.05 -4.66 7.09
CA ALA A 498 36.55 -5.38 5.92
C ALA A 498 35.70 -6.60 6.32
N ASP A 499 36.12 -7.36 7.33
CA ASP A 499 35.37 -8.54 7.81
C ASP A 499 34.00 -8.15 8.40
N LEU A 500 33.94 -7.09 9.22
CA LEU A 500 32.69 -6.57 9.76
C LEU A 500 31.76 -6.03 8.66
N ALA A 501 32.31 -5.24 7.72
CA ALA A 501 31.54 -4.70 6.60
C ALA A 501 31.00 -5.82 5.69
N GLN A 502 31.80 -6.84 5.42
CA GLN A 502 31.37 -7.97 4.60
C GLN A 502 30.31 -8.83 5.29
N SER A 503 30.42 -9.05 6.61
CA SER A 503 29.39 -9.79 7.35
C SER A 503 28.06 -9.05 7.36
N SER A 504 28.07 -7.73 7.59
CA SER A 504 26.86 -6.90 7.56
C SER A 504 26.25 -6.88 6.15
N ALA A 505 27.06 -6.71 5.11
CA ALA A 505 26.58 -6.72 3.72
C ALA A 505 25.89 -8.04 3.34
N ARG A 506 26.42 -9.19 3.80
CA ARG A 506 25.79 -10.51 3.60
C ARG A 506 24.44 -10.62 4.30
N GLN A 507 24.31 -10.14 5.54
CA GLN A 507 23.03 -10.15 6.27
C GLN A 507 21.98 -9.28 5.58
N ASN A 508 22.36 -8.05 5.20
CA ASN A 508 21.44 -7.13 4.52
C ASN A 508 20.98 -7.68 3.16
N ALA A 509 21.88 -8.32 2.40
CA ALA A 509 21.52 -8.96 1.14
C ALA A 509 20.55 -10.13 1.32
N ALA A 510 20.72 -10.93 2.40
CA ALA A 510 19.80 -12.01 2.73
C ALA A 510 18.40 -11.48 3.08
N LEU A 511 18.31 -10.46 3.93
CA LEU A 511 17.03 -9.82 4.30
C LEU A 511 16.34 -9.17 3.09
N ALA A 512 17.10 -8.51 2.21
CA ALA A 512 16.54 -7.92 1.00
C ALA A 512 16.03 -8.99 0.02
N SER A 513 16.72 -10.13 -0.09
CA SER A 513 16.26 -11.26 -0.89
C SER A 513 14.97 -11.85 -0.33
N PHE A 514 14.90 -12.05 0.99
CA PHE A 514 13.71 -12.57 1.65
C PHE A 514 12.51 -11.65 1.47
N SER A 515 12.65 -10.34 1.75
CA SER A 515 11.59 -9.35 1.56
C SER A 515 11.03 -9.33 0.12
N ARG A 516 11.90 -9.46 -0.90
CA ARG A 516 11.44 -9.58 -2.30
C ARG A 516 10.62 -10.84 -2.55
N GLN A 517 11.02 -11.99 -1.99
CA GLN A 517 10.25 -13.24 -2.12
C GLN A 517 8.89 -13.13 -1.44
N LEU A 518 8.82 -12.55 -0.24
CA LEU A 518 7.54 -12.32 0.46
C LEU A 518 6.61 -11.40 -0.33
N THR A 519 7.16 -10.42 -1.06
CA THR A 519 6.37 -9.49 -1.87
C THR A 519 5.86 -10.12 -3.16
N ALA A 520 6.57 -11.09 -3.71
CA ALA A 520 6.20 -11.77 -4.96
C ALA A 520 5.21 -12.93 -4.78
N ALA A 521 4.86 -13.31 -3.55
CA ALA A 521 3.95 -14.41 -3.29
C ALA A 521 2.50 -14.04 -3.69
N PRO A 522 1.83 -14.84 -4.53
CA PRO A 522 0.49 -14.53 -5.04
C PRO A 522 -0.65 -14.87 -4.08
N ASP A 523 -0.43 -15.85 -3.19
CA ASP A 523 -1.42 -16.33 -2.23
C ASP A 523 -0.78 -16.64 -0.86
N GLN A 524 -1.62 -16.80 0.16
CA GLN A 524 -1.19 -17.00 1.54
C GLN A 524 -0.40 -18.31 1.71
N ASP A 525 -0.78 -19.38 1.01
CA ASP A 525 -0.12 -20.69 1.12
C ASP A 525 1.30 -20.65 0.54
N THR A 526 1.46 -20.03 -0.63
CA THR A 526 2.76 -19.81 -1.27
C THR A 526 3.66 -18.92 -0.40
N LEU A 527 3.10 -17.90 0.24
CA LEU A 527 3.82 -17.03 1.16
C LEU A 527 4.35 -17.82 2.38
N MET A 528 3.50 -18.63 3.02
CA MET A 528 3.90 -19.45 4.18
C MET A 528 4.97 -20.49 3.81
N GLN A 529 4.85 -21.10 2.63
CA GLN A 529 5.86 -22.04 2.13
C GLN A 529 7.20 -21.34 1.84
N ALA A 530 7.17 -20.13 1.27
CA ALA A 530 8.37 -19.32 1.05
C ALA A 530 9.05 -18.92 2.37
N ILE A 531 8.27 -18.54 3.39
CA ILE A 531 8.78 -18.26 4.74
C ILE A 531 9.51 -19.47 5.31
N CYS A 532 8.88 -20.65 5.30
CA CYS A 532 9.50 -21.87 5.81
C CYS A 532 10.78 -22.23 5.05
N ALA A 533 10.74 -22.19 3.71
CA ALA A 533 11.86 -22.55 2.86
C ALA A 533 13.08 -21.64 3.08
N GLU A 534 12.88 -20.33 3.09
CA GLU A 534 13.99 -19.38 3.20
C GLU A 534 14.58 -19.36 4.61
N VAL A 535 13.75 -19.40 5.66
CA VAL A 535 14.24 -19.48 7.04
C VAL A 535 15.01 -20.78 7.27
N GLY A 536 14.48 -21.91 6.78
CA GLY A 536 15.15 -23.21 6.88
C GLY A 536 16.51 -23.21 6.17
N ARG A 537 16.58 -22.61 4.98
CA ARG A 537 17.82 -22.47 4.19
C ARG A 537 18.85 -21.56 4.84
N LEU A 538 18.44 -20.43 5.43
CA LEU A 538 19.35 -19.45 6.02
C LEU A 538 19.91 -19.91 7.37
N LEU A 539 19.13 -20.66 8.14
CA LEU A 539 19.51 -21.13 9.47
C LEU A 539 20.01 -22.59 9.49
N ASP A 540 19.86 -23.32 8.38
CA ASP A 540 20.17 -24.75 8.26
C ASP A 540 19.39 -25.58 9.29
N VAL A 541 18.06 -25.41 9.26
CA VAL A 541 17.08 -26.01 10.19
C VAL A 541 15.83 -26.46 9.46
N ARG A 542 15.07 -27.37 10.07
CA ARG A 542 13.71 -27.70 9.64
C ARG A 542 12.73 -26.67 10.19
N THR A 543 11.76 -26.27 9.37
CA THR A 543 10.78 -25.23 9.69
C THR A 543 9.35 -25.73 9.50
N VAL A 544 8.46 -25.26 10.36
CA VAL A 544 7.00 -25.46 10.25
C VAL A 544 6.30 -24.16 10.60
N LEU A 545 5.20 -23.86 9.92
CA LEU A 545 4.39 -22.67 10.21
C LEU A 545 2.95 -23.09 10.50
N LEU A 546 2.45 -22.62 11.65
CA LEU A 546 1.11 -22.90 12.12
C LEU A 546 0.30 -21.63 12.28
N LEU A 547 -0.97 -21.69 11.88
CA LEU A 547 -1.96 -20.62 12.07
C LEU A 547 -2.98 -21.02 13.14
N PRO A 548 -3.61 -20.05 13.82
CA PRO A 548 -4.68 -20.31 14.77
C PRO A 548 -5.93 -20.87 14.06
N SER A 549 -6.57 -21.86 14.67
CA SER A 549 -7.86 -22.42 14.23
C SER A 549 -8.74 -22.76 15.44
N ALA A 550 -10.03 -23.03 15.22
CA ALA A 550 -10.99 -23.36 16.27
C ALA A 550 -10.61 -24.62 17.06
N ASP A 551 -9.97 -25.59 16.41
CA ASP A 551 -9.54 -26.87 17.00
C ASP A 551 -8.07 -26.85 17.50
N GLY A 552 -7.45 -25.67 17.61
CA GLY A 552 -6.04 -25.49 17.97
C GLY A 552 -5.15 -25.14 16.77
N PRO A 553 -3.82 -25.16 16.92
CA PRO A 553 -2.90 -24.67 15.91
C PRO A 553 -2.82 -25.66 14.75
N THR A 554 -3.08 -25.19 13.53
CA THR A 554 -3.08 -26.01 12.31
C THR A 554 -1.81 -25.79 11.51
N LEU A 555 -1.18 -26.88 11.08
CA LEU A 555 0.01 -26.83 10.23
C LEU A 555 -0.40 -26.39 8.83
N ARG A 556 0.26 -25.34 8.31
CA ARG A 556 -0.03 -24.76 6.99
C ARG A 556 1.13 -24.87 6.02
N ALA A 557 2.37 -24.85 6.52
CA ALA A 557 3.57 -25.02 5.71
C ALA A 557 4.67 -25.73 6.51
N ALA A 558 5.52 -26.47 5.80
CA ALA A 558 6.65 -27.20 6.37
C ALA A 558 7.78 -27.38 5.35
N VAL A 559 9.03 -27.23 5.80
CA VAL A 559 10.22 -27.53 5.02
C VAL A 559 11.28 -28.24 5.89
N PRO A 560 11.71 -29.46 5.54
CA PRO A 560 11.13 -30.39 4.55
C PRO A 560 9.64 -30.69 4.81
N PRO A 561 8.90 -31.30 3.86
CA PRO A 561 7.49 -31.65 4.06
C PRO A 561 7.34 -32.49 5.32
N GLU A 562 6.58 -31.98 6.28
CA GLU A 562 6.30 -32.60 7.57
C GLU A 562 4.78 -32.69 7.70
N ASP A 563 4.26 -33.88 7.97
CA ASP A 563 2.81 -34.09 7.91
C ASP A 563 2.13 -33.96 9.28
N ARG A 564 2.86 -34.21 10.39
CA ARG A 564 2.28 -34.19 11.75
C ARG A 564 3.28 -33.83 12.85
N LEU A 565 2.86 -32.91 13.72
CA LEU A 565 3.49 -32.66 15.02
C LEU A 565 2.84 -33.52 16.12
N GLU A 566 3.64 -34.01 17.07
CA GLU A 566 3.14 -34.75 18.23
C GLU A 566 2.44 -33.83 19.25
N GLN A 567 1.89 -34.41 20.30
CA GLN A 567 1.05 -33.69 21.26
C GLN A 567 1.82 -32.63 22.05
N ILE A 568 3.09 -32.89 22.36
CA ILE A 568 3.96 -31.96 23.10
C ILE A 568 4.29 -30.74 22.24
N GLU A 569 4.63 -30.95 20.96
CA GLU A 569 4.91 -29.89 20.00
C GLU A 569 3.68 -29.02 19.76
N ARG A 570 2.49 -29.62 19.60
CA ARG A 570 1.23 -28.87 19.47
C ARG A 570 0.94 -28.03 20.72
N ALA A 571 1.19 -28.57 21.92
CA ALA A 571 1.02 -27.83 23.16
C ALA A 571 2.02 -26.67 23.27
N ALA A 572 3.27 -26.86 22.85
CA ALA A 572 4.27 -25.80 22.80
C ALA A 572 3.92 -24.70 21.79
N ALA A 573 3.45 -25.08 20.59
CA ALA A 573 2.96 -24.16 19.57
C ALA A 573 1.75 -23.35 20.07
N GLN A 574 0.76 -24.00 20.68
CA GLN A 574 -0.41 -23.36 21.25
C GLN A 574 -0.03 -22.38 22.37
N TRP A 575 0.84 -22.82 23.30
CA TRP A 575 1.29 -21.94 24.38
C TRP A 575 2.01 -20.70 23.85
N ALA A 576 2.84 -20.86 22.82
CA ALA A 576 3.55 -19.77 22.18
C ALA A 576 2.59 -18.77 21.48
N MET A 577 1.51 -19.27 20.87
CA MET A 577 0.43 -18.43 20.32
C MET A 577 -0.28 -17.65 21.43
N ASP A 578 -0.73 -18.33 22.49
CA ASP A 578 -1.56 -17.73 23.55
C ASP A 578 -0.81 -16.69 24.38
N HIS A 579 0.46 -16.95 24.68
CA HIS A 579 1.25 -16.08 25.57
C HIS A 579 2.09 -15.08 24.80
N ALA A 580 2.13 -15.16 23.47
CA ALA A 580 3.07 -14.43 22.65
C ALA A 580 4.47 -14.48 23.28
N LEU A 581 5.03 -15.69 23.45
CA LEU A 581 6.39 -15.92 23.95
C LEU A 581 6.96 -17.18 23.30
N PRO A 582 8.28 -17.27 23.08
CA PRO A 582 8.85 -18.48 22.52
C PRO A 582 8.71 -19.66 23.49
N ALA A 583 8.47 -20.85 22.95
CA ALA A 583 8.31 -22.09 23.71
C ALA A 583 9.00 -23.28 23.04
N GLY A 584 9.40 -24.27 23.83
CA GLY A 584 10.08 -25.46 23.34
C GLY A 584 11.59 -25.47 23.59
N ARG A 585 12.32 -26.26 22.79
CA ARG A 585 13.77 -26.50 22.96
C ARG A 585 14.57 -25.19 22.92
N GLY A 586 15.33 -24.92 23.97
CA GLY A 586 16.14 -23.70 24.09
C GLY A 586 15.38 -22.46 24.59
N SER A 587 14.09 -22.59 24.93
CA SER A 587 13.30 -21.54 25.59
C SER A 587 13.19 -21.77 27.11
N ALA A 588 12.52 -20.85 27.82
CA ALA A 588 12.26 -20.98 29.26
C ALA A 588 11.06 -21.90 29.59
N THR A 589 10.24 -22.28 28.60
CA THR A 589 8.94 -22.93 28.82
C THR A 589 8.76 -24.12 27.88
N LEU A 590 8.19 -25.23 28.38
CA LEU A 590 7.93 -26.45 27.60
C LEU A 590 9.17 -27.01 26.89
N THR A 591 10.32 -27.01 27.58
CA THR A 591 11.64 -27.44 27.05
C THR A 591 11.72 -28.91 26.61
N ALA A 592 10.70 -29.71 26.94
CA ALA A 592 10.58 -31.11 26.53
C ALA A 592 10.22 -31.28 25.03
N SER A 593 9.68 -30.24 24.39
CA SER A 593 9.43 -30.23 22.93
C SER A 593 10.74 -30.28 22.15
N ASP A 594 10.80 -31.07 21.09
CA ASP A 594 11.97 -31.13 20.20
C ASP A 594 12.10 -29.90 19.28
N TRP A 595 11.01 -29.14 19.16
CA TRP A 595 10.88 -27.93 18.36
C TRP A 595 10.97 -26.68 19.24
N LEU A 596 11.47 -25.60 18.66
CA LEU A 596 11.42 -24.24 19.18
C LEU A 596 10.38 -23.43 18.39
N PHE A 597 9.33 -22.96 19.04
CA PHE A 597 8.26 -22.16 18.43
C PHE A 597 8.42 -20.68 18.75
N HIS A 598 8.41 -19.86 17.70
CA HIS A 598 8.41 -18.40 17.79
C HIS A 598 7.10 -17.82 17.25
N PRO A 599 6.39 -16.99 18.03
CA PRO A 599 5.18 -16.33 17.56
C PRO A 599 5.47 -15.22 16.53
N LEU A 600 4.65 -15.18 15.48
CA LEU A 600 4.61 -14.15 14.45
C LEU A 600 3.59 -13.09 14.89
N ARG A 601 4.06 -11.88 15.21
CA ARG A 601 3.26 -10.88 15.93
C ARG A 601 3.12 -9.60 15.15
N THR A 602 1.95 -9.01 15.27
CA THR A 602 1.65 -7.67 14.76
C THR A 602 0.93 -6.87 15.82
N THR A 603 0.58 -5.62 15.51
CA THR A 603 -0.25 -4.79 16.38
C THR A 603 -1.65 -5.36 16.60
N ARG A 604 -2.14 -6.24 15.71
CA ARG A 604 -3.46 -6.90 15.80
C ARG A 604 -3.45 -8.15 16.68
N GLY A 605 -2.28 -8.73 16.95
CA GLY A 605 -2.14 -9.94 17.76
C GLY A 605 -1.10 -10.91 17.19
N VAL A 606 -1.19 -12.17 17.62
CA VAL A 606 -0.35 -13.25 17.08
C VAL A 606 -1.05 -13.87 15.87
N LEU A 607 -0.44 -13.76 14.70
CA LEU A 607 -0.99 -14.31 13.45
C LEU A 607 -0.73 -15.81 13.32
N GLY A 608 0.32 -16.32 13.97
CA GLY A 608 0.72 -17.72 13.93
C GLY A 608 2.03 -17.96 14.67
N VAL A 609 2.58 -19.16 14.55
CA VAL A 609 3.91 -19.50 15.09
C VAL A 609 4.76 -20.20 14.03
N LEU A 610 6.05 -19.87 14.02
CA LEU A 610 7.08 -20.56 13.26
C LEU A 610 7.86 -21.49 14.19
N GLY A 611 7.81 -22.79 13.92
CA GLY A 611 8.59 -23.82 14.60
C GLY A 611 9.92 -24.09 13.89
N LEU A 612 10.98 -24.32 14.68
CA LEU A 612 12.35 -24.58 14.23
C LEU A 612 12.88 -25.83 14.92
N THR A 613 13.53 -26.74 14.19
CA THR A 613 14.25 -27.87 14.80
C THR A 613 15.48 -28.29 13.99
N ARG A 614 16.38 -29.06 14.63
CA ARG A 614 17.58 -29.65 14.02
C ARG A 614 17.63 -31.14 14.31
N ASP A 615 18.20 -31.89 13.38
CA ASP A 615 18.35 -33.35 13.49
C ASP A 615 19.47 -33.77 14.45
N ASP A 616 20.37 -32.86 14.79
CA ASP A 616 21.54 -33.11 15.66
C ASP A 616 21.25 -32.93 17.17
N ALA A 617 19.97 -32.78 17.55
CA ALA A 617 19.49 -32.56 18.92
C ALA A 617 20.11 -31.34 19.64
N ARG A 618 20.80 -30.45 18.90
CA ARG A 618 21.32 -29.19 19.44
C ARG A 618 20.23 -28.13 19.47
N GLU A 619 20.52 -27.01 20.12
CA GLU A 619 19.65 -25.83 20.04
C GLU A 619 19.44 -25.44 18.56
N PRO A 620 18.19 -25.24 18.11
CA PRO A 620 17.91 -25.01 16.69
C PRO A 620 18.62 -23.79 16.12
N VAL A 621 18.80 -22.74 16.94
CA VAL A 621 19.35 -21.45 16.50
C VAL A 621 20.57 -21.14 17.33
N ARG A 622 21.70 -20.86 16.66
CA ARG A 622 22.93 -20.44 17.35
C ARG A 622 22.79 -19.00 17.85
N SER A 623 23.51 -18.68 18.93
CA SER A 623 23.47 -17.36 19.57
C SER A 623 23.82 -16.19 18.64
N ASP A 624 24.68 -16.41 17.64
CA ASP A 624 25.05 -15.44 16.59
C ASP A 624 23.98 -15.27 15.50
N GLN A 625 23.00 -16.16 15.42
CA GLN A 625 21.92 -16.16 14.43
C GLN A 625 20.60 -15.61 14.97
N VAL A 626 20.45 -15.45 16.29
CA VAL A 626 19.23 -14.93 16.92
C VAL A 626 18.81 -13.56 16.35
N PRO A 627 19.70 -12.57 16.14
CA PRO A 627 19.30 -11.29 15.56
C PRO A 627 18.74 -11.41 14.14
N LEU A 628 19.33 -12.30 13.33
CA LEU A 628 18.85 -12.60 11.98
C LEU A 628 17.46 -13.25 12.05
N LEU A 629 17.26 -14.24 12.92
CA LEU A 629 15.95 -14.87 13.12
C LEU A 629 14.88 -13.85 13.48
N MET A 630 15.13 -12.96 14.44
CA MET A 630 14.15 -11.94 14.84
C MET A 630 13.78 -11.03 13.66
N SER A 631 14.77 -10.64 12.85
CA SER A 631 14.53 -9.82 11.65
C SER A 631 13.70 -10.55 10.59
N LEU A 632 13.92 -11.86 10.42
CA LEU A 632 13.12 -12.71 9.52
C LEU A 632 11.69 -12.88 10.04
N LEU A 633 11.51 -13.10 11.34
CA LEU A 633 10.18 -13.22 11.97
C LEU A 633 9.37 -11.93 11.84
N ASP A 634 9.99 -10.76 12.00
CA ASP A 634 9.33 -9.47 11.83
C ASP A 634 8.86 -9.28 10.38
N GLN A 635 9.73 -9.56 9.39
CA GLN A 635 9.35 -9.48 7.97
C GLN A 635 8.25 -10.47 7.60
N ALA A 636 8.32 -11.70 8.12
CA ALA A 636 7.28 -12.71 7.92
C ALA A 636 5.94 -12.28 8.54
N SER A 637 5.97 -11.69 9.74
CA SER A 637 4.78 -11.20 10.44
C SER A 637 4.08 -10.10 9.64
N ILE A 638 4.85 -9.10 9.15
CA ILE A 638 4.32 -8.01 8.31
C ILE A 638 3.71 -8.55 7.02
N ALA A 639 4.37 -9.50 6.35
CA ALA A 639 3.88 -10.05 5.10
C ALA A 639 2.58 -10.84 5.27
N LEU A 640 2.47 -11.65 6.34
CA LEU A 640 1.24 -12.38 6.65
C LEU A 640 0.09 -11.43 7.00
N ASP A 641 0.36 -10.37 7.78
CA ASP A 641 -0.62 -9.34 8.13
C ASP A 641 -1.20 -8.68 6.88
N ARG A 642 -0.31 -8.31 5.94
CA ARG A 642 -0.69 -7.69 4.67
C ARG A 642 -1.59 -8.62 3.88
N MET A 643 -1.24 -9.90 3.77
CA MET A 643 -1.99 -10.87 2.99
C MET A 643 -3.41 -11.08 3.54
N GLU A 644 -3.54 -11.18 4.87
CA GLU A 644 -4.84 -11.31 5.53
C GLU A 644 -5.70 -10.06 5.34
N LEU A 645 -5.12 -8.86 5.48
CA LEU A 645 -5.83 -7.60 5.26
C LEU A 645 -6.29 -7.44 3.81
N GLU A 646 -5.49 -7.87 2.85
CA GLU A 646 -5.83 -7.84 1.43
C GLU A 646 -7.01 -8.78 1.12
N GLU A 647 -7.00 -9.99 1.68
CA GLU A 647 -8.10 -10.95 1.55
C GLU A 647 -9.42 -10.42 2.16
N VAL A 648 -9.35 -9.84 3.37
CA VAL A 648 -10.49 -9.21 4.03
C VAL A 648 -11.04 -8.04 3.19
N SER A 649 -10.17 -7.21 2.62
CA SER A 649 -10.56 -6.08 1.77
C SER A 649 -11.23 -6.52 0.48
N LEU A 650 -10.69 -7.55 -0.19
CA LEU A 650 -11.30 -8.13 -1.39
C LEU A 650 -12.70 -8.67 -1.10
N HIS A 651 -12.88 -9.39 0.02
CA HIS A 651 -14.19 -9.91 0.41
C HIS A 651 -15.19 -8.77 0.71
N ALA A 652 -14.76 -7.74 1.43
CA ALA A 652 -15.60 -6.57 1.71
C ALA A 652 -16.03 -5.82 0.44
N ARG A 653 -15.14 -5.69 -0.56
CA ARG A 653 -15.45 -5.09 -1.87
C ARG A 653 -16.51 -5.89 -2.62
N GLN A 654 -16.36 -7.22 -2.70
CA GLN A 654 -17.33 -8.09 -3.37
C GLN A 654 -18.74 -7.96 -2.75
N VAL A 655 -18.82 -7.94 -1.42
CA VAL A 655 -20.10 -7.74 -0.71
C VAL A 655 -20.68 -6.35 -1.00
N GLY A 656 -19.84 -5.31 -0.99
CA GLY A 656 -20.26 -3.93 -1.28
C GLY A 656 -20.76 -3.72 -2.71
N GLU A 657 -20.12 -4.33 -3.71
CA GLU A 657 -20.57 -4.28 -5.10
C GLU A 657 -21.95 -4.93 -5.26
N ARG A 658 -22.17 -6.10 -4.65
CA ARG A 658 -23.46 -6.79 -4.66
C ARG A 658 -24.58 -5.92 -4.09
N ASP A 659 -24.34 -5.27 -2.95
CA ASP A 659 -25.34 -4.42 -2.30
C ASP A 659 -25.61 -3.12 -3.10
N ARG A 660 -24.58 -2.58 -3.77
CA ARG A 660 -24.73 -1.41 -4.66
C ARG A 660 -25.57 -1.74 -5.88
N LEU A 661 -25.31 -2.88 -6.53
CA LEU A 661 -26.11 -3.38 -7.65
C LEU A 661 -27.56 -3.59 -7.22
N ARG A 662 -27.80 -4.30 -6.10
CA ARG A 662 -29.14 -4.50 -5.54
C ARG A 662 -29.88 -3.18 -5.29
N SER A 663 -29.19 -2.17 -4.75
CA SER A 663 -29.81 -0.87 -4.45
C SER A 663 -30.14 -0.08 -5.72
N ALA A 664 -29.26 -0.11 -6.72
CA ALA A 664 -29.50 0.53 -8.03
C ALA A 664 -30.70 -0.11 -8.75
N LEU A 665 -30.80 -1.45 -8.70
CA LEU A 665 -31.93 -2.22 -9.22
C LEU A 665 -33.26 -1.79 -8.58
N LEU A 666 -33.33 -1.75 -7.25
CA LEU A 666 -34.54 -1.34 -6.52
C LEU A 666 -34.97 0.10 -6.83
N SER A 667 -34.01 1.01 -7.01
CA SER A 667 -34.29 2.41 -7.36
C SER A 667 -34.86 2.55 -8.78
N SER A 668 -34.28 1.84 -9.75
CA SER A 668 -34.74 1.84 -11.15
C SER A 668 -36.16 1.28 -11.28
N VAL A 669 -36.42 0.13 -10.65
CA VAL A 669 -37.75 -0.50 -10.63
C VAL A 669 -38.81 0.44 -10.03
N SER A 670 -38.48 1.15 -8.96
CA SER A 670 -39.40 2.08 -8.31
C SER A 670 -39.80 3.25 -9.23
N HIS A 671 -38.86 3.74 -10.04
CA HIS A 671 -39.11 4.82 -11.00
C HIS A 671 -40.00 4.34 -12.16
N ASP A 672 -39.68 3.19 -12.74
CA ASP A 672 -40.39 2.64 -13.90
C ASP A 672 -41.81 2.14 -13.56
N LEU A 673 -42.09 1.80 -12.29
CA LEU A 673 -43.45 1.56 -11.81
C LEU A 673 -44.25 2.86 -11.60
N ARG A 674 -43.60 3.95 -11.16
CA ARG A 674 -44.27 5.21 -10.80
C ARG A 674 -44.85 5.90 -12.02
N THR A 675 -44.15 5.88 -13.14
CA THR A 675 -44.57 6.55 -14.39
C THR A 675 -45.93 6.07 -14.93
N PRO A 676 -46.12 4.77 -15.26
CA PRO A 676 -47.41 4.28 -15.73
C PRO A 676 -48.51 4.42 -14.67
N LEU A 677 -48.18 4.21 -13.39
CA LEU A 677 -49.13 4.39 -12.29
C LEU A 677 -49.64 5.84 -12.20
N THR A 678 -48.77 6.83 -12.42
CA THR A 678 -49.14 8.26 -12.42
C THR A 678 -50.04 8.60 -13.60
N THR A 679 -49.80 8.02 -14.78
CA THR A 679 -50.64 8.18 -15.97
C THR A 679 -52.02 7.57 -15.76
N ILE A 680 -52.08 6.34 -15.22
CA ILE A 680 -53.34 5.68 -14.85
C ILE A 680 -54.12 6.52 -13.85
N LEU A 681 -53.46 7.04 -12.80
CA LEU A 681 -54.12 7.85 -11.78
C LEU A 681 -54.69 9.14 -12.36
N SER A 682 -53.92 9.81 -13.22
CA SER A 682 -54.32 11.07 -13.87
C SER A 682 -55.51 10.85 -14.79
N ALA A 683 -55.44 9.85 -15.68
CA ALA A 683 -56.53 9.50 -16.58
C ALA A 683 -57.80 9.06 -15.82
N ALA A 684 -57.67 8.33 -14.71
CA ALA A 684 -58.79 7.93 -13.86
C ALA A 684 -59.43 9.13 -13.11
N GLN A 685 -58.62 10.08 -12.63
CA GLN A 685 -59.11 11.31 -12.01
C GLN A 685 -59.85 12.20 -13.01
N GLU A 686 -59.35 12.27 -14.24
CA GLU A 686 -59.94 13.08 -15.29
C GLU A 686 -61.21 12.45 -15.85
N MET A 687 -61.23 11.12 -16.04
CA MET A 687 -62.43 10.36 -16.39
C MET A 687 -63.56 10.52 -15.37
N ARG A 688 -63.22 10.63 -14.07
CA ARG A 688 -64.19 10.94 -13.00
C ARG A 688 -64.87 12.30 -13.18
N ARG A 689 -64.22 13.26 -13.84
CA ARG A 689 -64.78 14.59 -14.12
C ARG A 689 -65.48 14.61 -15.47
N HIS A 690 -64.88 13.98 -16.49
CA HIS A 690 -65.35 13.96 -17.88
C HIS A 690 -65.18 12.55 -18.47
N PRO A 691 -66.24 11.73 -18.53
CA PRO A 691 -66.14 10.38 -19.10
C PRO A 691 -65.80 10.43 -20.59
N SER A 692 -64.64 9.90 -20.98
CA SER A 692 -64.20 9.79 -22.38
C SER A 692 -63.73 8.35 -22.66
N PRO A 693 -64.08 7.77 -23.83
CA PRO A 693 -63.54 6.48 -24.28
C PRO A 693 -62.01 6.47 -24.35
N GLU A 694 -61.39 7.57 -24.77
CA GLU A 694 -59.94 7.71 -24.92
C GLU A 694 -59.19 7.58 -23.57
N MET A 695 -59.81 8.05 -22.49
CA MET A 695 -59.25 7.94 -21.14
C MET A 695 -59.32 6.49 -20.62
N ALA A 696 -60.34 5.72 -21.03
CA ALA A 696 -60.48 4.32 -20.67
C ALA A 696 -59.44 3.46 -21.38
N GLU A 697 -59.24 3.74 -22.67
CA GLU A 697 -58.19 3.12 -23.48
C GLU A 697 -56.79 3.44 -22.94
N THR A 698 -56.56 4.67 -22.48
CA THR A 698 -55.28 5.08 -21.84
C THR A 698 -55.03 4.30 -20.54
N ILE A 699 -56.04 4.17 -19.67
CA ILE A 699 -55.94 3.40 -18.42
C ILE A 699 -55.66 1.92 -18.72
N GLU A 700 -56.40 1.33 -19.66
CA GLU A 700 -56.26 -0.07 -20.04
C GLU A 700 -54.86 -0.34 -20.63
N THR A 701 -54.39 0.52 -21.54
CA THR A 701 -53.08 0.40 -22.17
C THR A 701 -51.95 0.47 -21.16
N GLU A 702 -51.98 1.46 -20.26
CA GLU A 702 -50.93 1.62 -19.23
C GLU A 702 -51.01 0.54 -18.14
N ALA A 703 -52.21 0.04 -17.81
CA ALA A 703 -52.37 -1.08 -16.87
C ALA A 703 -51.83 -2.40 -17.45
N LEU A 704 -52.13 -2.70 -18.72
CA LEU A 704 -51.57 -3.86 -19.43
C LEU A 704 -50.05 -3.75 -19.57
N ARG A 705 -49.53 -2.54 -19.79
CA ARG A 705 -48.09 -2.26 -19.81
C ARG A 705 -47.44 -2.50 -18.46
N LEU A 706 -48.03 -2.01 -17.37
CA LEU A 706 -47.55 -2.21 -16.02
C LEU A 706 -47.55 -3.70 -15.64
N ASN A 707 -48.61 -4.43 -16.01
CA ASN A 707 -48.72 -5.87 -15.76
C ASN A 707 -47.61 -6.64 -16.48
N ARG A 708 -47.34 -6.32 -17.76
CA ARG A 708 -46.21 -6.90 -18.50
C ARG A 708 -44.86 -6.59 -17.82
N PHE A 709 -44.66 -5.36 -17.35
CA PHE A 709 -43.43 -4.97 -16.66
C PHE A 709 -43.21 -5.76 -15.35
N VAL A 710 -44.26 -5.91 -14.53
CA VAL A 710 -44.19 -6.69 -13.28
C VAL A 710 -43.93 -8.17 -13.55
N SER A 711 -44.57 -8.74 -14.57
CA SER A 711 -44.31 -10.14 -14.97
C SER A 711 -42.86 -10.32 -15.41
N ASN A 712 -42.37 -9.45 -16.28
CA ASN A 712 -40.99 -9.46 -16.77
C ASN A 712 -39.96 -9.33 -15.62
N LEU A 713 -40.26 -8.51 -14.60
CA LEU A 713 -39.42 -8.37 -13.42
C LEU A 713 -39.40 -9.65 -12.57
N LEU A 714 -40.56 -10.25 -12.32
CA LEU A 714 -40.67 -11.50 -11.55
C LEU A 714 -39.98 -12.66 -12.25
N ASP A 715 -40.08 -12.72 -13.57
CA ASP A 715 -39.42 -13.73 -14.38
C ASP A 715 -37.89 -13.57 -14.33
N MET A 716 -37.38 -12.33 -14.41
CA MET A 716 -35.94 -12.06 -14.26
C MET A 716 -35.42 -12.48 -12.87
N VAL A 717 -36.15 -12.16 -11.79
CA VAL A 717 -35.77 -12.56 -10.42
C VAL A 717 -35.76 -14.09 -10.27
N ARG A 718 -36.67 -14.80 -10.94
CA ARG A 718 -36.70 -16.28 -10.94
C ARG A 718 -35.55 -16.88 -11.73
N VAL A 719 -35.14 -16.25 -12.83
CA VAL A 719 -33.95 -16.64 -13.62
C VAL A 719 -32.68 -16.44 -12.80
N GLU A 720 -32.47 -15.28 -12.17
CA GLU A 720 -31.28 -15.02 -11.33
C GLU A 720 -31.20 -15.96 -10.13
N ALA A 721 -32.34 -16.37 -9.57
CA ALA A 721 -32.42 -17.33 -8.48
C ALA A 721 -32.28 -18.80 -8.92
N GLY A 722 -32.16 -19.08 -10.24
CA GLY A 722 -32.12 -20.44 -10.78
C GLY A 722 -33.40 -21.25 -10.53
N ALA A 723 -34.53 -20.58 -10.28
CA ALA A 723 -35.77 -21.18 -9.79
C ALA A 723 -36.92 -21.14 -10.81
N LEU A 724 -36.62 -20.97 -12.10
CA LEU A 724 -37.63 -20.92 -13.16
C LEU A 724 -38.14 -22.35 -13.48
N PRO A 725 -39.43 -22.68 -13.23
CA PRO A 725 -39.96 -24.00 -13.56
C PRO A 725 -40.15 -24.13 -15.06
N MET A 726 -39.45 -25.08 -15.70
CA MET A 726 -39.54 -25.31 -17.15
C MET A 726 -40.33 -26.58 -17.48
N LYS A 727 -41.17 -26.50 -18.50
CA LYS A 727 -41.88 -27.64 -19.11
C LYS A 727 -41.37 -27.86 -20.52
N VAL A 728 -40.43 -28.79 -20.67
CA VAL A 728 -39.81 -29.08 -21.98
C VAL A 728 -40.72 -29.99 -22.80
N GLU A 729 -41.13 -29.52 -23.98
CA GLU A 729 -42.04 -30.20 -24.92
C GLU A 729 -41.49 -30.15 -26.35
N ALA A 730 -41.98 -31.04 -27.23
CA ALA A 730 -41.64 -31.04 -28.65
C ALA A 730 -42.36 -29.89 -29.37
N THR A 731 -41.61 -28.87 -29.77
CA THR A 731 -42.16 -27.61 -30.30
C THR A 731 -41.79 -27.44 -31.78
N ASP A 732 -42.79 -27.07 -32.61
CA ASP A 732 -42.59 -26.66 -33.99
C ASP A 732 -42.21 -25.16 -34.05
N LEU A 733 -41.05 -24.87 -34.64
CA LEU A 733 -40.54 -23.51 -34.77
C LEU A 733 -41.36 -22.64 -35.72
N PHE A 734 -42.04 -23.25 -36.71
CA PHE A 734 -42.95 -22.53 -37.59
C PHE A 734 -44.18 -22.05 -36.83
N ASP A 735 -44.82 -22.94 -36.07
CA ASP A 735 -46.00 -22.60 -35.27
C ASP A 735 -45.66 -21.60 -34.17
N ALA A 736 -44.51 -21.77 -33.49
CA ALA A 736 -44.03 -20.82 -32.49
C ALA A 736 -43.80 -19.42 -33.09
N ALA A 737 -43.16 -19.33 -34.27
CA ALA A 737 -42.95 -18.07 -34.97
C ALA A 737 -44.27 -17.42 -35.43
N ALA A 738 -45.18 -18.21 -35.99
CA ALA A 738 -46.47 -17.73 -36.46
C ALA A 738 -47.35 -17.22 -35.32
N SER A 739 -47.38 -17.95 -34.19
CA SER A 739 -48.11 -17.54 -32.99
C SER A 739 -47.54 -16.24 -32.42
N ALA A 740 -46.22 -16.13 -32.29
CA ALA A 740 -45.59 -14.91 -31.78
C ALA A 740 -45.86 -13.71 -32.69
N ALA A 741 -45.75 -13.88 -34.01
CA ALA A 741 -46.06 -12.83 -34.99
C ALA A 741 -47.53 -12.39 -34.94
N HIS A 742 -48.46 -13.30 -34.67
CA HIS A 742 -49.87 -12.97 -34.50
C HIS A 742 -50.11 -12.11 -33.26
N ASP A 743 -49.49 -12.47 -32.14
CA ASP A 743 -49.64 -11.76 -30.85
C ASP A 743 -48.98 -10.37 -30.87
N THR A 744 -47.94 -10.18 -31.69
CA THR A 744 -47.25 -8.89 -31.86
C THR A 744 -47.76 -8.06 -33.04
N ARG A 745 -48.91 -8.42 -33.66
CA ARG A 745 -49.43 -7.71 -34.85
C ARG A 745 -49.60 -6.20 -34.69
N ALA A 746 -49.88 -5.73 -33.47
CA ALA A 746 -50.03 -4.32 -33.17
C ALA A 746 -48.67 -3.58 -33.21
N SER A 747 -47.64 -4.18 -32.62
CA SER A 747 -46.26 -3.65 -32.66
C SER A 747 -45.63 -3.73 -34.06
N LEU A 748 -46.07 -4.70 -34.87
CA LEU A 748 -45.61 -4.91 -36.24
C LEU A 748 -46.49 -4.17 -37.28
N SER A 749 -47.43 -3.32 -36.84
CA SER A 749 -48.31 -2.60 -37.74
C SER A 749 -47.50 -1.67 -38.65
N GLY A 750 -47.68 -1.80 -39.97
CA GLY A 750 -46.89 -1.06 -40.97
C GLY A 750 -45.65 -1.80 -41.47
N HIS A 751 -45.39 -3.04 -41.04
CA HIS A 751 -44.27 -3.85 -41.54
C HIS A 751 -44.77 -5.14 -42.23
N GLU A 752 -44.12 -5.53 -43.33
CA GLU A 752 -44.37 -6.83 -43.96
C GLU A 752 -43.63 -7.93 -43.20
N VAL A 753 -44.34 -8.84 -42.53
CA VAL A 753 -43.71 -9.95 -41.79
C VAL A 753 -43.45 -11.13 -42.74
N LYS A 754 -42.18 -11.44 -42.99
CA LYS A 754 -41.75 -12.56 -43.85
C LYS A 754 -41.29 -13.74 -43.01
N VAL A 755 -42.00 -14.86 -43.07
CA VAL A 755 -41.60 -16.11 -42.41
C VAL A 755 -40.83 -16.99 -43.40
N ASP A 756 -39.53 -17.08 -43.20
CA ASP A 756 -38.56 -17.83 -44.00
C ASP A 756 -38.03 -19.02 -43.19
N ILE A 757 -38.92 -19.97 -42.91
CA ILE A 757 -38.63 -21.20 -42.16
C ILE A 757 -38.85 -22.39 -43.11
N SER A 758 -37.87 -23.29 -43.21
CA SER A 758 -38.00 -24.47 -44.06
C SER A 758 -39.10 -25.40 -43.53
N PRO A 759 -40.01 -25.92 -44.37
CA PRO A 759 -41.04 -26.88 -43.94
C PRO A 759 -40.47 -28.19 -43.36
N ASN A 760 -39.19 -28.49 -43.63
CA ASN A 760 -38.51 -29.70 -43.15
C ASN A 760 -37.66 -29.43 -41.90
N ILE A 761 -37.86 -28.31 -41.22
CA ILE A 761 -37.15 -28.03 -39.97
C ILE A 761 -37.65 -29.00 -38.88
N PRO A 762 -36.76 -29.72 -38.18
CA PRO A 762 -37.18 -30.68 -37.16
C PRO A 762 -37.71 -29.96 -35.91
N LEU A 763 -38.56 -30.67 -35.15
CA LEU A 763 -39.04 -30.20 -33.84
C LEU A 763 -37.88 -30.03 -32.85
N VAL A 764 -38.06 -29.13 -31.88
CA VAL A 764 -37.08 -28.85 -30.84
C VAL A 764 -37.65 -29.08 -29.44
N ARG A 765 -36.82 -29.56 -28.52
CA ARG A 765 -37.16 -29.79 -27.11
C ARG A 765 -36.90 -28.52 -26.31
N VAL A 766 -37.93 -27.70 -26.14
CA VAL A 766 -37.88 -26.41 -25.44
C VAL A 766 -39.16 -26.21 -24.63
N ASP A 767 -39.19 -25.21 -23.77
CA ASP A 767 -40.45 -24.77 -23.17
C ASP A 767 -41.18 -23.84 -24.16
N PRO A 768 -42.37 -24.22 -24.68
CA PRO A 768 -43.06 -23.45 -25.71
C PRO A 768 -43.47 -22.07 -25.20
N VAL A 769 -43.75 -21.91 -23.90
CA VAL A 769 -44.15 -20.62 -23.31
C VAL A 769 -42.94 -19.70 -23.21
N LEU A 770 -41.80 -20.20 -22.74
CA LEU A 770 -40.57 -19.40 -22.65
C LEU A 770 -40.02 -19.03 -24.03
N LEU A 771 -40.07 -19.96 -24.99
CA LEU A 771 -39.69 -19.67 -26.38
C LEU A 771 -40.62 -18.60 -26.98
N HIS A 772 -41.93 -18.70 -26.77
CA HIS A 772 -42.90 -17.71 -27.22
C HIS A 772 -42.59 -16.31 -26.64
N HIS A 773 -42.25 -16.24 -25.34
CA HIS A 773 -41.83 -14.99 -24.72
C HIS A 773 -40.54 -14.42 -25.32
N CYS A 774 -39.55 -15.26 -25.65
CA CYS A 774 -38.35 -14.81 -26.36
C CYS A 774 -38.71 -14.18 -27.71
N LEU A 775 -39.57 -14.85 -28.49
CA LEU A 775 -39.98 -14.38 -29.82
C LEU A 775 -40.80 -13.10 -29.78
N ILE A 776 -41.75 -12.97 -28.84
CA ILE A 776 -42.50 -11.72 -28.63
C ILE A 776 -41.55 -10.57 -28.33
N ASN A 777 -40.59 -10.75 -27.42
CA ASN A 777 -39.66 -9.68 -27.06
C ASN A 777 -38.75 -9.27 -28.23
N LEU A 778 -38.31 -10.21 -29.05
CA LEU A 778 -37.50 -9.93 -30.24
C LEU A 778 -38.32 -9.26 -31.36
N LEU A 779 -39.56 -9.68 -31.57
CA LEU A 779 -40.47 -9.10 -32.57
C LEU A 779 -40.97 -7.70 -32.17
N ASP A 780 -41.31 -7.50 -30.90
CA ASP A 780 -41.62 -6.16 -30.37
C ASP A 780 -40.43 -5.22 -30.50
N ASN A 781 -39.21 -5.74 -30.34
CA ASN A 781 -37.99 -4.96 -30.56
C ASN A 781 -37.83 -4.59 -32.05
N ALA A 782 -37.95 -5.56 -32.94
CA ALA A 782 -37.88 -5.34 -34.38
C ALA A 782 -38.91 -4.30 -34.85
N GLY A 783 -40.18 -4.42 -34.46
CA GLY A 783 -41.23 -3.46 -34.83
C GLY A 783 -41.02 -2.05 -34.29
N ARG A 784 -40.32 -1.87 -33.17
CA ARG A 784 -40.03 -0.53 -32.61
C ARG A 784 -38.84 0.15 -33.27
N TYR A 785 -37.84 -0.61 -33.69
CA TYR A 785 -36.55 -0.07 -34.14
C TYR A 785 -36.34 -0.15 -35.66
N ALA A 786 -37.13 -0.94 -36.39
CA ALA A 786 -37.14 -0.96 -37.86
C ALA A 786 -37.56 0.41 -38.44
N ASP A 787 -37.05 0.76 -39.62
CA ASP A 787 -37.57 1.90 -40.37
C ASP A 787 -39.00 1.60 -40.88
N ALA A 788 -39.87 2.61 -40.92
CA ALA A 788 -41.27 2.44 -41.31
C ALA A 788 -41.43 1.80 -42.71
N ASP A 789 -42.44 0.96 -42.91
CA ASP A 789 -42.75 0.25 -44.16
C ASP A 789 -41.67 -0.75 -44.65
N THR A 790 -40.69 -1.10 -43.80
CA THR A 790 -39.70 -2.13 -44.11
C THR A 790 -40.13 -3.54 -43.63
N PRO A 791 -39.69 -4.63 -44.27
CA PRO A 791 -40.05 -5.97 -43.87
C PRO A 791 -39.30 -6.44 -42.62
N ILE A 792 -39.97 -7.25 -41.78
CA ILE A 792 -39.36 -7.96 -40.65
C ILE A 792 -39.31 -9.45 -41.02
N THR A 793 -38.10 -10.01 -41.10
CA THR A 793 -37.91 -11.41 -41.53
C THR A 793 -37.63 -12.32 -40.34
N ILE A 794 -38.48 -13.34 -40.17
CA ILE A 794 -38.24 -14.44 -39.24
C ILE A 794 -37.64 -15.60 -40.04
N ARG A 795 -36.37 -15.89 -39.82
CA ARG A 795 -35.65 -16.93 -40.55
C ARG A 795 -35.26 -18.07 -39.62
N ALA A 796 -35.44 -19.31 -40.05
CA ALA A 796 -34.82 -20.45 -39.39
C ALA A 796 -34.03 -21.31 -40.38
N ARG A 797 -32.80 -21.64 -40.02
CA ARG A 797 -31.88 -22.48 -40.83
C ARG A 797 -31.26 -23.56 -39.97
N ARG A 798 -31.25 -24.78 -40.49
CA ARG A 798 -30.54 -25.91 -39.89
C ARG A 798 -29.11 -25.94 -40.42
N ALA A 799 -28.14 -25.91 -39.51
CA ALA A 799 -26.74 -26.26 -39.76
C ALA A 799 -26.44 -27.68 -39.29
N ALA A 800 -25.19 -28.12 -39.41
CA ALA A 800 -24.79 -29.47 -39.01
C ALA A 800 -24.94 -29.71 -37.49
N ASP A 801 -24.70 -28.69 -36.66
CA ASP A 801 -24.58 -28.77 -35.20
C ASP A 801 -25.66 -28.00 -34.43
N ALA A 802 -26.54 -27.27 -35.12
CA ALA A 802 -27.57 -26.43 -34.51
C ALA A 802 -28.66 -25.98 -35.50
N ILE A 803 -29.75 -25.46 -34.96
CA ILE A 803 -30.71 -24.61 -35.67
C ILE A 803 -30.48 -23.16 -35.25
N PHE A 804 -30.43 -22.27 -36.22
CA PHE A 804 -30.35 -20.83 -36.01
C PHE A 804 -31.70 -20.20 -36.37
N MET A 805 -32.35 -19.61 -35.39
CA MET A 805 -33.60 -18.86 -35.55
C MET A 805 -33.30 -17.36 -35.38
N SER A 806 -33.42 -16.60 -36.45
CA SER A 806 -33.05 -15.19 -36.53
C SER A 806 -34.26 -14.30 -36.78
N ILE A 807 -34.34 -13.19 -36.07
CA ILE A 807 -35.27 -12.08 -36.35
C ILE A 807 -34.42 -10.96 -36.94
N ILE A 808 -34.74 -10.57 -38.18
CA ILE A 808 -33.99 -9.59 -38.96
C ILE A 808 -34.90 -8.41 -39.23
N ASP A 809 -34.47 -7.22 -38.83
CA ASP A 809 -35.10 -5.94 -39.16
C ASP A 809 -34.26 -5.13 -40.14
N GLU A 810 -34.87 -4.09 -40.73
CA GLU A 810 -34.19 -3.07 -41.54
C GLU A 810 -34.18 -1.73 -40.78
N GLY A 811 -33.55 -1.72 -39.60
CA GLY A 811 -33.36 -0.53 -38.79
C GLY A 811 -31.94 0.07 -38.86
N PRO A 812 -31.59 0.99 -37.94
CA PRO A 812 -30.25 1.59 -37.87
C PRO A 812 -29.13 0.58 -37.52
N GLY A 813 -29.51 -0.63 -37.10
CA GLY A 813 -28.60 -1.65 -36.59
C GLY A 813 -28.08 -1.34 -35.18
N ILE A 814 -27.13 -2.16 -34.74
CA ILE A 814 -26.45 -2.10 -33.44
C ILE A 814 -25.11 -1.40 -33.65
N ALA A 815 -24.77 -0.43 -32.80
CA ALA A 815 -23.47 0.24 -32.88
C ALA A 815 -22.31 -0.76 -32.62
N PRO A 816 -21.18 -0.68 -33.36
CA PRO A 816 -20.06 -1.62 -33.20
C PRO A 816 -19.53 -1.66 -31.77
N GLY A 817 -19.36 -2.85 -31.22
CA GLY A 817 -18.90 -3.08 -29.84
C GLY A 817 -20.01 -3.14 -28.80
N ASN A 818 -21.27 -2.89 -29.18
CA ASN A 818 -22.42 -3.00 -28.29
C ASN A 818 -23.21 -4.30 -28.44
N GLU A 819 -22.82 -5.21 -29.34
CA GLU A 819 -23.53 -6.46 -29.66
C GLU A 819 -23.69 -7.39 -28.44
N LYS A 820 -22.73 -7.36 -27.50
CA LYS A 820 -22.85 -8.09 -26.23
C LYS A 820 -23.58 -7.30 -25.14
N ARG A 821 -23.45 -5.98 -25.17
CA ARG A 821 -23.99 -5.07 -24.15
C ARG A 821 -25.50 -4.89 -24.25
N VAL A 822 -26.10 -5.09 -25.43
CA VAL A 822 -27.56 -5.03 -25.62
C VAL A 822 -28.33 -6.07 -24.79
N PHE A 823 -27.68 -7.14 -24.34
CA PHE A 823 -28.28 -8.15 -23.46
C PHE A 823 -28.05 -7.91 -21.97
N GLU A 824 -27.34 -6.84 -21.59
CA GLU A 824 -27.17 -6.46 -20.18
C GLU A 824 -28.46 -5.84 -19.63
N THR A 825 -28.76 -6.13 -18.37
CA THR A 825 -29.97 -5.67 -17.69
C THR A 825 -29.99 -4.14 -17.58
N PHE A 826 -31.08 -3.50 -18.01
CA PHE A 826 -31.29 -2.04 -18.00
C PHE A 826 -30.40 -1.25 -18.98
N THR A 827 -29.67 -1.92 -19.88
CA THR A 827 -28.87 -1.23 -20.88
C THR A 827 -29.77 -0.66 -21.98
N ARG A 828 -29.75 0.67 -22.13
CA ARG A 828 -30.32 1.39 -23.28
C ARG A 828 -29.14 1.95 -24.07
N LEU A 829 -29.10 1.70 -25.38
CA LEU A 829 -28.06 2.30 -26.22
C LEU A 829 -28.41 3.77 -26.47
N GLU A 830 -27.56 4.69 -25.99
CA GLU A 830 -27.66 6.12 -26.23
C GLU A 830 -27.52 6.40 -27.74
N GLY A 831 -28.47 7.14 -28.32
CA GLY A 831 -28.42 7.56 -29.74
C GLY A 831 -29.65 7.24 -30.60
N SER A 832 -30.70 6.59 -30.06
CA SER A 832 -31.96 6.38 -30.79
C SER A 832 -33.07 7.32 -30.31
N ASP A 833 -33.01 8.60 -30.71
CA ASP A 833 -34.02 9.64 -30.38
C ASP A 833 -35.45 9.32 -30.87
N ARG A 834 -35.64 8.22 -31.61
CA ARG A 834 -36.92 7.83 -32.21
C ARG A 834 -37.86 7.08 -31.26
N VAL A 835 -37.40 6.46 -30.15
CA VAL A 835 -38.27 5.62 -29.29
C VAL A 835 -38.06 5.93 -27.79
N LYS A 836 -38.90 6.82 -27.23
CA LYS A 836 -38.82 7.27 -25.83
C LYS A 836 -39.23 6.25 -24.75
N HIS A 837 -39.63 5.02 -25.10
CA HIS A 837 -40.36 4.15 -24.18
C HIS A 837 -39.97 2.65 -24.26
N GLY A 838 -38.80 2.28 -23.72
CA GLY A 838 -38.38 0.87 -23.55
C GLY A 838 -37.68 0.63 -22.20
N THR A 839 -37.95 -0.49 -21.53
CA THR A 839 -37.49 -0.75 -20.14
C THR A 839 -36.05 -1.25 -20.04
N GLY A 840 -35.41 -1.60 -21.16
CA GLY A 840 -34.06 -2.20 -21.16
C GLY A 840 -33.99 -3.61 -20.57
N LEU A 841 -35.15 -4.25 -20.32
CA LEU A 841 -35.24 -5.60 -19.75
C LEU A 841 -35.53 -6.68 -20.79
N GLY A 842 -36.13 -6.34 -21.93
CA GLY A 842 -36.61 -7.31 -22.92
C GLY A 842 -35.51 -8.25 -23.42
N LEU A 843 -34.38 -7.72 -23.88
CA LEU A 843 -33.27 -8.52 -24.40
C LEU A 843 -32.54 -9.30 -23.30
N ALA A 844 -32.41 -8.74 -22.09
CA ALA A 844 -31.85 -9.46 -20.94
C ALA A 844 -32.71 -10.68 -20.56
N ILE A 845 -34.04 -10.57 -20.65
CA ILE A 845 -34.98 -11.68 -20.43
C ILE A 845 -34.85 -12.73 -21.53
N VAL A 846 -34.75 -12.32 -22.81
CA VAL A 846 -34.50 -13.24 -23.93
C VAL A 846 -33.25 -14.08 -23.66
N LYS A 847 -32.17 -13.43 -23.22
CA LYS A 847 -30.92 -14.13 -22.85
C LYS A 847 -31.13 -15.08 -21.67
N GLY A 848 -31.76 -14.62 -20.59
CA GLY A 848 -32.02 -15.44 -19.41
C GLY A 848 -32.89 -16.67 -19.69
N PHE A 849 -33.95 -16.53 -20.49
CA PHE A 849 -34.79 -17.65 -20.90
C PHE A 849 -34.09 -18.59 -21.89
N ALA A 850 -33.34 -18.04 -22.85
CA ALA A 850 -32.53 -18.84 -23.76
C ALA A 850 -31.52 -19.70 -22.99
N GLU A 851 -30.74 -19.09 -22.09
CA GLU A 851 -29.75 -19.79 -21.27
C GLU A 851 -30.39 -20.83 -20.34
N ALA A 852 -31.55 -20.52 -19.73
CA ALA A 852 -32.30 -21.48 -18.92
C ALA A 852 -32.72 -22.72 -19.72
N MET A 853 -33.14 -22.53 -20.97
CA MET A 853 -33.50 -23.62 -21.90
C MET A 853 -32.28 -24.33 -22.52
N GLY A 854 -31.05 -23.90 -22.23
CA GLY A 854 -29.83 -24.43 -22.85
C GLY A 854 -29.57 -23.94 -24.28
N LEU A 855 -30.22 -22.84 -24.67
CA LEU A 855 -30.03 -22.12 -25.93
C LEU A 855 -29.00 -20.99 -25.74
N SER A 856 -28.45 -20.48 -26.84
CA SER A 856 -27.66 -19.24 -26.81
C SER A 856 -28.29 -18.17 -27.70
N VAL A 857 -28.13 -16.90 -27.32
CA VAL A 857 -28.61 -15.76 -28.10
C VAL A 857 -27.45 -14.84 -28.47
N GLU A 858 -27.44 -14.38 -29.71
CA GLU A 858 -26.44 -13.46 -30.24
C GLU A 858 -27.12 -12.32 -30.99
N ALA A 859 -26.47 -11.16 -31.03
CA ALA A 859 -26.90 -10.02 -31.81
C ALA A 859 -25.79 -9.64 -32.80
N SER A 860 -26.16 -9.32 -34.03
CA SER A 860 -25.25 -8.87 -35.07
C SER A 860 -25.94 -7.85 -35.97
N ASN A 861 -25.18 -7.18 -36.82
CA ASN A 861 -25.75 -6.40 -37.93
C ASN A 861 -25.87 -7.28 -39.18
N ASN A 862 -26.94 -7.07 -39.94
CA ASN A 862 -27.07 -7.58 -41.30
C ASN A 862 -26.55 -6.50 -42.27
N GLU A 863 -25.82 -6.90 -43.33
CA GLU A 863 -25.23 -5.96 -44.29
C GLU A 863 -26.17 -5.63 -45.45
N ASP A 864 -27.01 -6.59 -45.87
CA ASP A 864 -27.97 -6.41 -46.97
C ASP A 864 -29.25 -7.26 -46.74
N PRO A 865 -30.41 -6.65 -46.49
CA PRO A 865 -30.60 -5.22 -46.18
C PRO A 865 -29.99 -4.86 -44.81
N ARG A 866 -29.56 -3.62 -44.66
CA ARG A 866 -28.89 -3.13 -43.44
C ARG A 866 -29.88 -3.06 -42.27
N GLY A 867 -29.54 -3.69 -41.15
CA GLY A 867 -30.34 -3.64 -39.92
C GLY A 867 -29.83 -4.58 -38.84
N ALA A 868 -30.59 -4.76 -37.75
CA ALA A 868 -30.20 -5.65 -36.66
C ALA A 868 -30.68 -7.09 -36.91
N CYS A 869 -29.88 -8.05 -36.47
CA CYS A 869 -30.16 -9.48 -36.53
C CYS A 869 -29.97 -10.09 -35.15
N PHE A 870 -31.05 -10.59 -34.56
CA PHE A 870 -31.02 -11.31 -33.28
C PHE A 870 -31.22 -12.79 -33.55
N THR A 871 -30.25 -13.62 -33.15
CA THR A 871 -30.24 -15.05 -33.45
C THR A 871 -30.26 -15.88 -32.18
N ILE A 872 -31.27 -16.75 -32.07
CA ILE A 872 -31.33 -17.83 -31.08
C ILE A 872 -30.73 -19.09 -31.73
N ARG A 873 -29.66 -19.60 -31.14
CA ARG A 873 -29.01 -20.86 -31.52
C ARG A 873 -29.54 -21.98 -30.63
N ILE A 874 -30.14 -22.98 -31.27
CA ILE A 874 -30.64 -24.20 -30.67
C ILE A 874 -29.64 -25.33 -30.95
N PRO A 875 -28.89 -25.83 -29.95
CA PRO A 875 -27.88 -26.85 -30.16
C PRO A 875 -28.48 -28.20 -30.58
N GLU A 876 -27.68 -29.03 -31.26
CA GLU A 876 -28.09 -30.36 -31.73
C GLU A 876 -28.76 -31.24 -30.66
N ALA A 877 -28.31 -31.15 -29.40
CA ALA A 877 -28.85 -31.93 -28.28
C ALA A 877 -30.35 -31.69 -28.00
N LEU A 878 -30.90 -30.57 -28.47
CA LEU A 878 -32.31 -30.21 -28.30
C LEU A 878 -33.13 -30.45 -29.57
N ILE A 879 -32.52 -30.93 -30.65
CA ILE A 879 -33.20 -31.21 -31.91
C ILE A 879 -33.74 -32.65 -31.90
N ILE A 880 -35.03 -32.80 -32.19
CA ILE A 880 -35.66 -34.12 -32.27
C ILE A 880 -35.34 -34.74 -33.63
N THR A 881 -34.44 -35.72 -33.64
CA THR A 881 -34.02 -36.45 -34.85
C THR A 881 -34.88 -37.66 -35.16
N HIS A 882 -35.57 -38.22 -34.16
CA HIS A 882 -36.52 -39.31 -34.28
C HIS A 882 -37.69 -39.07 -33.31
N LEU A 883 -38.93 -39.05 -33.82
CA LEU A 883 -40.15 -38.98 -33.01
C LEU A 883 -40.34 -40.31 -32.26
N THR A 884 -40.38 -40.27 -30.93
CA THR A 884 -40.76 -41.41 -30.07
C THR A 884 -42.19 -41.24 -29.57
N ASP A 885 -42.84 -42.30 -29.09
CA ASP A 885 -44.23 -42.26 -28.54
C ASP A 885 -44.41 -41.27 -27.37
N LYS A 886 -43.33 -40.71 -26.82
CA LYS A 886 -43.36 -39.65 -25.79
C LYS A 886 -43.37 -38.22 -26.36
N ASP A 887 -43.17 -38.07 -27.67
CA ASP A 887 -43.05 -36.78 -28.37
C ASP A 887 -44.35 -36.40 -29.12
N ILE A 888 -45.42 -37.20 -28.96
CA ILE A 888 -46.76 -36.93 -29.52
C ILE A 888 -47.69 -36.62 -28.33
N PRO A 889 -48.39 -35.47 -28.33
CA PRO A 889 -49.22 -35.02 -27.21
C PRO A 889 -50.41 -35.93 -26.89
#